data_AF-A0A957W5C4-F1
#
_entry.id   AF-A0A957W5C4-F1
#
_cell.length_a   1.000
_cell.length_b   1.000
_cell.length_c   1.000
_cell.angle_alpha   90.00
_cell.angle_beta   90.00
_cell.angle_gamma   90.00
#
_symmetry.space_group_name_H-M   'P 1'
#
loop_
_entity.id
_entity.type
_entity.pdbx_description
1 polymer ?
#
loop_
_entity_poly.entity_id
_entity_poly.type
_entity_poly.pdbx_seq_one_letter_code
_entity_poly.pdbx_strand_id
1 'polypeptide(L)'
;MDDNRQFLMRQIFTSPWFRYSLYATLAALALILVPVAPVATVGGLMLLIFLPGGQLTRWLGLARGGLTFKNIALSTALGLVTSPILIYWSSLLFGFNRWTVLVTFSLYILALAAWVSHRPPKIGEETPPIGLDGASLWTRLVIVLLIGITAVGVYLAYFELDTAQGYYPVQMEDWQKHYGVAFALRYTGVPPTSMFFYGMFPDEPLIYYYFLHLNGATLDLLQSGSPFLHQTFVTVIILASLSFSSVVFLLAQRLFQDRIAAVWSLAFATVIGGLDVIPILHRTIEKYRANFPDGPIPLGVYLPREHIDNWVSALSLRLNTFYAHHVWVPQHLTALTIVCLGCYLYLEVKERRKLLIILPLLLFSLLGHSTWIAVIVAAALFLFALWQIGLIYRRQGFGDARQLFLGYAVIAVAFVAVAAPFIAGLIGPNAPKSGIAFVIPTLDSWAILRPFQATFGNAVWARVLDLPLHFFIEMGALLIAGLGGLVLSFQRSAVSGQQSVVSSQISVVRSQMSVADSDHQGTVNHKPPISDLQSPISPSPHLPISSLLLPTPYSLLPFFTLLLGLGFVTVSFFASGQGWSEIGLTLNNDLGLRALMPGQLVLALFAGYFMVRLFQATWARPVKIGAIGLMAALIGVGMLNPAWEFVAMGLAKYWSEPQLTPDVYQTLRALPEVTAPQEKALPVVQHRLHRDASRFQLSLGSRPVGFSTGEAVVFHPDVKDIALAHELSQQAFDNGLPVWSYQMFQNLGADYIFVGPAEREAMRHPEKYEHKQYFQPVFAQGDFEIVQVNPPAYSPDQPQATFDNGAIEFLGQFIDPQARFPGESSAGDGGYGFVTAWRLTNPTAKNYTVFIHLVDAEGNIVAQADHQLWAWDVKSEGPTSTWTPQLVHLDITPVPETALAAGSNLTIRLGLWLPDTGEQFIVETPSLSVDPNGRLIAGNLESLISP
;
A
#
# COMPACT_ATOMS: atom_id res chain seq x y z
N MET A 1 -21.96 -44.51 18.20
CA MET A 1 -21.26 -43.27 17.79
C MET A 1 -21.50 -42.95 16.32
N ASP A 2 -21.64 -43.95 15.45
CA ASP A 2 -21.88 -43.73 14.01
C ASP A 2 -23.23 -43.06 13.71
N ASP A 3 -24.30 -43.39 14.43
CA ASP A 3 -25.62 -42.78 14.22
C ASP A 3 -25.62 -41.25 14.42
N ASN A 4 -24.91 -40.76 15.44
CA ASN A 4 -24.81 -39.32 15.71
C ASN A 4 -23.99 -38.59 14.62
N ARG A 5 -22.96 -39.24 14.06
CA ARG A 5 -22.17 -38.69 12.94
C ARG A 5 -23.00 -38.65 11.66
N GLN A 6 -23.72 -39.73 11.35
CA GLN A 6 -24.59 -39.78 10.18
C GLN A 6 -25.74 -38.77 10.27
N PHE A 7 -26.35 -38.63 11.46
CA PHE A 7 -27.38 -37.62 11.70
C PHE A 7 -26.84 -36.20 11.49
N LEU A 8 -25.66 -35.89 12.05
CA LEU A 8 -25.01 -34.59 11.90
C LEU A 8 -24.68 -34.27 10.44
N MET A 9 -24.06 -35.20 9.72
CA MET A 9 -23.74 -35.03 8.29
C MET A 9 -25.02 -34.81 7.48
N ARG A 10 -26.05 -35.63 7.72
CA ARG A 10 -27.35 -35.47 7.05
C ARG A 10 -27.96 -34.10 7.32
N GLN A 11 -27.89 -33.59 8.55
CA GLN A 11 -28.38 -32.26 8.91
C GLN A 11 -27.62 -31.14 8.19
N ILE A 12 -26.30 -31.25 8.06
CA ILE A 12 -25.47 -30.26 7.35
C ILE A 12 -25.79 -30.27 5.85
N PHE A 13 -25.77 -31.43 5.19
CA PHE A 13 -26.01 -31.53 3.74
C PHE A 13 -27.47 -31.28 3.32
N THR A 14 -28.43 -31.44 4.23
CA THR A 14 -29.84 -31.10 3.97
C THR A 14 -30.19 -29.65 4.30
N SER A 15 -29.32 -28.93 5.02
CA SER A 15 -29.52 -27.51 5.29
C SER A 15 -29.57 -26.69 3.98
N PRO A 16 -30.64 -25.92 3.75
CA PRO A 16 -30.77 -25.06 2.57
C PRO A 16 -29.60 -24.07 2.45
N TRP A 17 -29.08 -23.58 3.57
CA TRP A 17 -27.97 -22.63 3.58
C TRP A 17 -26.65 -23.25 3.12
N PHE A 18 -26.37 -24.51 3.49
CA PHE A 18 -25.15 -25.17 3.08
C PHE A 18 -25.18 -25.40 1.56
N ARG A 19 -26.33 -25.86 1.03
CA ARG A 19 -26.53 -26.03 -0.41
C ARG A 19 -26.40 -24.73 -1.19
N TYR A 20 -27.01 -23.64 -0.69
CA TYR A 20 -26.86 -22.31 -1.29
C TYR A 20 -25.39 -21.89 -1.34
N SER A 21 -24.66 -22.07 -0.23
CA SER A 21 -23.24 -21.74 -0.14
C SER A 21 -22.41 -22.58 -1.12
N LEU A 22 -22.69 -23.88 -1.22
CA LEU A 22 -22.06 -24.77 -2.19
C LEU A 22 -22.30 -24.32 -3.63
N TYR A 23 -23.54 -24.04 -4.02
CA TYR A 23 -23.86 -23.59 -5.38
C TYR A 23 -23.25 -22.21 -5.68
N ALA A 24 -23.25 -21.28 -4.72
CA ALA A 24 -22.65 -19.97 -4.90
C ALA A 24 -21.12 -20.06 -5.02
N THR A 25 -20.46 -20.94 -4.25
CA THR A 25 -19.03 -21.23 -4.41
C THR A 25 -18.74 -21.83 -5.78
N LEU A 26 -19.51 -22.83 -6.23
CA LEU A 26 -19.33 -23.43 -7.55
C LEU A 26 -19.56 -22.40 -8.69
N ALA A 27 -20.56 -21.53 -8.55
CA ALA A 27 -20.79 -20.45 -9.51
C ALA A 27 -19.65 -19.44 -9.54
N ALA A 28 -19.11 -19.04 -8.37
CA ALA A 28 -17.95 -18.15 -8.30
C ALA A 28 -16.72 -18.77 -8.97
N LEU A 29 -16.46 -20.06 -8.73
CA LEU A 29 -15.39 -20.81 -9.39
C LEU A 29 -15.60 -20.85 -10.91
N ALA A 30 -16.82 -21.13 -11.38
CA ALA A 30 -17.14 -21.15 -12.81
C ALA A 30 -16.88 -19.78 -13.46
N LEU A 31 -17.25 -18.68 -12.81
CA LEU A 31 -16.99 -17.32 -13.30
C LEU A 31 -15.49 -17.00 -13.37
N ILE A 32 -14.70 -17.43 -12.37
CA ILE A 32 -13.23 -17.25 -12.34
C ILE A 32 -12.54 -17.96 -13.51
N LEU A 33 -13.09 -19.09 -13.97
CA LEU A 33 -12.55 -19.87 -15.08
C LEU A 33 -12.89 -19.28 -16.46
N VAL A 34 -13.75 -18.27 -16.53
CA VAL A 34 -14.05 -17.57 -17.80
C VAL A 34 -12.86 -16.68 -18.17
N PRO A 35 -12.28 -16.79 -19.38
CA PRO A 35 -11.12 -16.00 -19.82
C PRO A 35 -11.51 -14.57 -20.23
N VAL A 36 -12.35 -13.92 -19.42
CA VAL A 36 -12.81 -12.54 -19.60
C VAL A 36 -12.62 -11.85 -18.25
N ALA A 37 -11.60 -10.99 -18.16
CA ALA A 37 -11.16 -10.35 -16.91
C ALA A 37 -12.32 -9.74 -16.08
N PRO A 38 -13.28 -8.98 -16.66
CA PRO A 38 -14.45 -8.51 -15.91
C PRO A 38 -15.31 -9.61 -15.29
N VAL A 39 -15.53 -10.73 -15.98
CA VAL A 39 -16.34 -11.86 -15.49
C VAL A 39 -15.59 -12.60 -14.39
N ALA A 40 -14.29 -12.87 -14.60
CA ALA A 40 -13.43 -13.48 -13.59
C ALA A 40 -13.31 -12.60 -12.34
N THR A 41 -13.28 -11.27 -12.50
CA THR A 41 -13.31 -10.30 -11.39
C THR A 41 -14.56 -10.49 -10.54
N VAL A 42 -15.75 -10.61 -11.15
CA VAL A 42 -17.00 -10.85 -10.41
C VAL A 42 -16.94 -12.17 -9.63
N GLY A 43 -16.46 -13.25 -10.25
CA GLY A 43 -16.26 -14.53 -9.58
C GLY A 43 -15.27 -14.44 -8.40
N GLY A 44 -14.15 -13.74 -8.61
CA GLY A 44 -13.13 -13.47 -7.60
C GLY A 44 -13.67 -12.66 -6.43
N LEU A 45 -14.44 -11.60 -6.67
CA LEU A 45 -15.10 -10.81 -5.61
C LEU A 45 -16.11 -11.62 -4.82
N MET A 46 -16.88 -12.49 -5.48
CA MET A 46 -17.81 -13.41 -4.80
C MET A 46 -17.07 -14.38 -3.89
N LEU A 47 -16.01 -15.00 -4.39
CA LEU A 47 -15.20 -15.97 -3.64
C LEU A 47 -14.42 -15.32 -2.50
N LEU A 48 -13.76 -14.20 -2.77
CA LEU A 48 -12.87 -13.54 -1.82
C LEU A 48 -13.63 -12.68 -0.81
N ILE A 49 -14.69 -11.96 -1.19
CA ILE A 49 -15.28 -10.93 -0.31
C ILE A 49 -16.68 -11.32 0.14
N PHE A 50 -17.61 -11.48 -0.80
CA PHE A 50 -19.03 -11.58 -0.45
C PHE A 50 -19.40 -12.89 0.26
N LEU A 51 -18.90 -14.04 -0.20
CA LEU A 51 -19.24 -15.33 0.41
C LEU A 51 -18.62 -15.49 1.80
N PRO A 52 -17.30 -15.29 2.02
CA PRO A 52 -16.67 -15.33 3.34
C PRO A 52 -17.38 -14.40 4.34
N GLY A 53 -17.60 -13.14 3.95
CA GLY A 53 -18.24 -12.17 4.81
C GLY A 53 -19.73 -12.46 5.05
N GLY A 54 -20.44 -13.01 4.07
CA GLY A 54 -21.83 -13.44 4.20
C GLY A 54 -21.99 -14.59 5.20
N GLN A 55 -21.07 -15.57 5.17
CA GLN A 55 -21.03 -16.64 6.16
C GLN A 55 -20.79 -16.10 7.57
N LEU A 56 -19.84 -15.18 7.74
CA LEU A 56 -19.55 -14.55 9.03
C LEU A 56 -20.72 -13.69 9.54
N THR A 57 -21.32 -12.88 8.67
CA THR A 57 -22.50 -12.06 9.00
C THR A 57 -23.64 -12.93 9.53
N ARG A 58 -23.87 -14.08 8.88
CA ARG A 58 -24.87 -15.05 9.32
C ARG A 58 -24.46 -15.73 10.63
N TRP A 59 -23.22 -16.23 10.75
CA TRP A 59 -22.71 -16.84 11.97
C TRP A 59 -22.86 -15.94 13.20
N LEU A 60 -22.61 -14.64 13.02
CA LEU A 60 -22.76 -13.62 14.07
C LEU A 60 -24.23 -13.31 14.41
N GLY A 61 -25.20 -13.84 13.66
CA GLY A 61 -26.63 -13.62 13.86
C GLY A 61 -27.11 -12.26 13.37
N LEU A 62 -26.36 -11.62 12.45
CA LEU A 62 -26.65 -10.27 11.96
C LEU A 62 -27.54 -10.28 10.71
N ALA A 63 -27.49 -11.37 9.92
CA ALA A 63 -28.29 -11.54 8.73
C ALA A 63 -29.61 -12.28 9.02
N ARG A 64 -30.73 -11.68 8.58
CA ARG A 64 -32.06 -12.30 8.55
C ARG A 64 -32.53 -12.35 7.09
N GLY A 65 -32.48 -13.52 6.46
CA GLY A 65 -33.04 -13.71 5.11
C GLY A 65 -32.14 -13.27 3.96
N GLY A 66 -32.74 -12.64 2.94
CA GLY A 66 -32.16 -12.38 1.62
C GLY A 66 -31.18 -11.19 1.53
N LEU A 67 -31.00 -10.67 0.32
CA LEU A 67 -30.07 -9.57 0.00
C LEU A 67 -30.63 -8.22 0.44
N THR A 68 -30.44 -7.86 1.71
CA THR A 68 -30.71 -6.51 2.23
C THR A 68 -29.47 -5.62 2.17
N PHE A 69 -29.64 -4.30 2.17
CA PHE A 69 -28.51 -3.35 2.24
C PHE A 69 -27.57 -3.64 3.43
N LYS A 70 -28.14 -3.89 4.62
CA LYS A 70 -27.38 -4.26 5.83
C LYS A 70 -26.56 -5.53 5.59
N ASN A 71 -27.16 -6.57 5.01
CA ASN A 71 -26.47 -7.83 4.77
C ASN A 71 -25.33 -7.66 3.76
N ILE A 72 -25.55 -6.92 2.67
CA ILE A 72 -24.52 -6.65 1.67
C ILE A 72 -23.37 -5.86 2.30
N ALA A 73 -23.67 -4.75 2.98
CA ALA A 73 -22.67 -3.90 3.62
C ALA A 73 -21.80 -4.66 4.63
N LEU A 74 -22.42 -5.44 5.52
CA LEU A 74 -21.70 -6.23 6.52
C LEU A 74 -20.93 -7.40 5.89
N SER A 75 -21.47 -8.02 4.85
CA SER A 75 -20.76 -9.10 4.12
C SER A 75 -19.54 -8.55 3.40
N THR A 76 -19.66 -7.41 2.72
CA THR A 76 -18.51 -6.75 2.09
C THR A 76 -17.45 -6.37 3.13
N ALA A 77 -17.88 -5.77 4.24
CA ALA A 77 -16.97 -5.35 5.31
C ALA A 77 -16.23 -6.55 5.93
N LEU A 78 -16.95 -7.59 6.36
CA LEU A 78 -16.34 -8.78 6.95
C LEU A 78 -15.47 -9.53 5.95
N GLY A 79 -15.84 -9.55 4.68
CA GLY A 79 -15.03 -10.12 3.59
C GLY A 79 -13.71 -9.39 3.43
N LEU A 80 -13.75 -8.08 3.18
CA LEU A 80 -12.54 -7.25 3.03
C LEU A 80 -11.56 -7.38 4.19
N VAL A 81 -12.09 -7.58 5.40
CA VAL A 81 -11.31 -7.65 6.65
C VAL A 81 -10.73 -9.04 6.90
N THR A 82 -11.48 -10.12 6.62
CA THR A 82 -11.03 -11.48 6.97
C THR A 82 -10.27 -12.17 5.85
N SER A 83 -10.48 -11.78 4.60
CA SER A 83 -9.86 -12.42 3.46
C SER A 83 -8.34 -12.24 3.40
N PRO A 84 -7.77 -11.05 3.66
CA PRO A 84 -6.32 -10.89 3.74
C PRO A 84 -5.65 -11.80 4.77
N ILE A 85 -6.31 -12.07 5.90
CA ILE A 85 -5.79 -12.98 6.94
C ILE A 85 -5.67 -14.40 6.38
N LEU A 86 -6.72 -14.86 5.70
CA LEU A 86 -6.76 -16.18 5.11
C LEU A 86 -5.74 -16.32 3.98
N ILE A 87 -5.62 -15.29 3.13
CA ILE A 87 -4.61 -15.24 2.07
C ILE A 87 -3.21 -15.28 2.68
N TYR A 88 -2.93 -14.43 3.67
CA TYR A 88 -1.63 -14.35 4.33
C TYR A 88 -1.19 -15.72 4.88
N TRP A 89 -2.03 -16.35 5.70
CA TRP A 89 -1.70 -17.63 6.31
C TRP A 89 -1.60 -18.78 5.30
N SER A 90 -2.51 -18.86 4.33
CA SER A 90 -2.44 -19.91 3.30
C SER A 90 -1.22 -19.73 2.39
N SER A 91 -0.83 -18.50 2.10
CA SER A 91 0.35 -18.20 1.28
C SER A 91 1.64 -18.54 2.01
N LEU A 92 1.74 -18.25 3.31
CA LEU A 92 2.89 -18.65 4.11
C LEU A 92 3.04 -20.18 4.22
N LEU A 93 1.93 -20.91 4.28
CA LEU A 93 1.95 -22.37 4.47
C LEU A 93 2.07 -23.15 3.16
N PHE A 94 1.49 -22.65 2.06
CA PHE A 94 1.30 -23.40 0.81
C PHE A 94 1.74 -22.62 -0.43
N GLY A 95 2.36 -21.45 -0.27
CA GLY A 95 2.77 -20.55 -1.36
C GLY A 95 1.63 -19.69 -1.91
N PHE A 96 1.97 -18.50 -2.41
CA PHE A 96 1.01 -17.58 -3.04
C PHE A 96 0.80 -17.93 -4.52
N ASN A 97 -0.16 -18.81 -4.79
CA ASN A 97 -0.52 -19.19 -6.15
C ASN A 97 -2.05 -19.34 -6.31
N ARG A 98 -2.51 -19.35 -7.57
CA ARG A 98 -3.93 -19.40 -7.93
C ARG A 98 -4.67 -20.56 -7.27
N TRP A 99 -4.08 -21.76 -7.28
CA TRP A 99 -4.73 -22.97 -6.76
C TRP A 99 -4.84 -22.97 -5.24
N THR A 100 -3.79 -22.53 -4.54
CA THR A 100 -3.81 -22.37 -3.09
C THR A 100 -4.97 -21.46 -2.67
N VAL A 101 -5.15 -20.32 -3.35
CA VAL A 101 -6.25 -19.37 -3.06
C VAL A 101 -7.61 -20.02 -3.33
N LEU A 102 -7.82 -20.62 -4.51
CA LEU A 102 -9.09 -21.23 -4.89
C LEU A 102 -9.54 -22.33 -3.91
N VAL A 103 -8.62 -23.23 -3.56
CA VAL A 103 -8.89 -24.34 -2.63
C VAL A 103 -9.16 -23.82 -1.23
N THR A 104 -8.28 -22.93 -0.73
CA THR A 104 -8.40 -22.39 0.64
C THR A 104 -9.73 -21.68 0.84
N PHE A 105 -10.13 -20.79 -0.06
CA PHE A 105 -11.39 -20.05 0.08
C PHE A 105 -12.61 -20.95 -0.08
N SER A 106 -12.58 -21.91 -1.01
CA SER A 106 -13.68 -22.85 -1.19
C SER A 106 -13.89 -23.69 0.07
N LEU A 107 -12.81 -24.25 0.64
CA LEU A 107 -12.88 -25.02 1.87
C LEU A 107 -13.31 -24.17 3.05
N TYR A 108 -12.78 -22.95 3.19
CA TYR A 108 -13.16 -22.03 4.26
C TYR A 108 -14.66 -21.68 4.22
N ILE A 109 -15.19 -21.32 3.06
CA ILE A 109 -16.62 -20.99 2.89
C ILE A 109 -17.49 -22.19 3.23
N LEU A 110 -17.17 -23.37 2.72
CA LEU A 110 -17.94 -24.59 2.97
C LEU A 110 -17.85 -25.04 4.43
N ALA A 111 -16.69 -24.95 5.05
CA ALA A 111 -16.50 -25.26 6.47
C ALA A 111 -17.31 -24.30 7.35
N LEU A 112 -17.27 -23.00 7.06
CA LEU A 112 -18.05 -22.01 7.81
C LEU A 112 -19.56 -22.18 7.57
N ALA A 113 -19.98 -22.50 6.34
CA ALA A 113 -21.37 -22.82 6.04
C ALA A 113 -21.85 -24.06 6.79
N ALA A 114 -21.04 -25.13 6.83
CA ALA A 114 -21.33 -26.34 7.59
C ALA A 114 -21.43 -26.05 9.09
N TRP A 115 -20.52 -25.23 9.62
CA TRP A 115 -20.54 -24.79 11.01
C TRP A 115 -21.80 -24.00 11.37
N VAL A 116 -22.18 -23.03 10.53
CA VAL A 116 -23.41 -22.23 10.70
C VAL A 116 -24.66 -23.11 10.59
N SER A 117 -24.65 -24.09 9.70
CA SER A 117 -25.75 -25.07 9.56
C SER A 117 -25.88 -25.99 10.78
N HIS A 118 -24.76 -26.39 11.39
CA HIS A 118 -24.78 -27.18 12.60
C HIS A 118 -25.23 -26.37 13.82
N ARG A 119 -24.81 -25.10 13.91
CA ARG A 119 -25.13 -24.19 15.01
C ARG A 119 -25.80 -22.92 14.48
N PRO A 120 -27.09 -23.01 14.09
CA PRO A 120 -27.80 -21.85 13.59
C PRO A 120 -27.77 -20.76 14.66
N PRO A 121 -27.44 -19.51 14.29
CA PRO A 121 -27.39 -18.40 15.24
C PRO A 121 -28.76 -18.23 15.90
N LYS A 122 -28.78 -17.91 17.20
CA LYS A 122 -30.02 -17.50 17.84
C LYS A 122 -30.43 -16.16 17.24
N ILE A 123 -31.41 -16.17 16.35
CA ILE A 123 -32.02 -14.95 15.83
C ILE A 123 -32.77 -14.34 17.02
N GLY A 124 -32.17 -13.35 17.66
CA GLY A 124 -32.83 -12.72 18.80
C GLY A 124 -34.08 -11.95 18.35
N GLU A 125 -34.91 -11.53 19.32
CA GLU A 125 -36.07 -10.67 19.09
C GLU A 125 -35.78 -9.51 18.14
N GLU A 126 -36.79 -9.11 17.36
CA GLU A 126 -36.74 -8.01 16.39
C GLU A 126 -36.12 -6.75 16.99
N THR A 127 -34.83 -6.56 16.68
CA THR A 127 -34.26 -5.22 16.75
C THR A 127 -35.01 -4.36 15.72
N PRO A 128 -35.32 -3.09 16.02
CA PRO A 128 -35.94 -2.20 15.06
C PRO A 128 -35.19 -2.25 13.73
N PRO A 129 -35.88 -2.12 12.58
CA PRO A 129 -35.25 -2.28 11.27
C PRO A 129 -34.07 -1.31 11.10
N ILE A 130 -32.85 -1.84 11.19
CA ILE A 130 -31.59 -1.15 10.92
C ILE A 130 -31.29 -1.29 9.43
N GLY A 131 -30.86 -0.20 8.79
CA GLY A 131 -30.68 -0.11 7.35
C GLY A 131 -31.76 0.73 6.68
N LEU A 132 -32.01 0.41 5.41
CA LEU A 132 -32.96 1.10 4.54
C LEU A 132 -34.42 0.63 4.73
N ASP A 133 -34.62 -0.45 5.47
CA ASP A 133 -35.94 -1.01 5.73
C ASP A 133 -36.76 -0.01 6.58
N GLY A 134 -37.93 0.38 6.07
CA GLY A 134 -38.74 1.44 6.67
C GLY A 134 -38.18 2.87 6.52
N ALA A 135 -37.11 3.09 5.75
CA ALA A 135 -36.70 4.44 5.34
C ALA A 135 -37.65 4.99 4.27
N SER A 136 -37.94 6.30 4.35
CA SER A 136 -38.67 6.99 3.28
C SER A 136 -37.88 6.92 1.97
N LEU A 137 -38.58 7.00 0.84
CA LEU A 137 -37.94 6.98 -0.49
C LEU A 137 -36.84 8.05 -0.59
N TRP A 138 -37.10 9.27 -0.11
CA TRP A 138 -36.14 10.36 -0.09
C TRP A 138 -34.87 10.03 0.71
N THR A 139 -35.01 9.46 1.91
CA THR A 139 -33.85 9.05 2.70
C THR A 139 -33.03 7.98 1.97
N ARG A 140 -33.67 7.02 1.30
CA ARG A 140 -32.97 6.01 0.49
C ARG A 140 -32.21 6.65 -0.67
N LEU A 141 -32.86 7.56 -1.40
CA LEU A 141 -32.24 8.28 -2.52
C LEU A 141 -31.04 9.09 -2.06
N VAL A 142 -31.12 9.78 -0.92
CA VAL A 142 -29.99 10.55 -0.36
C VAL A 142 -28.84 9.61 0.02
N ILE A 143 -29.10 8.48 0.69
CA ILE A 143 -28.04 7.52 1.05
C ILE A 143 -27.38 6.94 -0.20
N VAL A 144 -28.17 6.53 -1.20
CA VAL A 144 -27.65 6.01 -2.48
C VAL A 144 -26.85 7.08 -3.21
N LEU A 145 -27.31 8.33 -3.22
CA LEU A 145 -26.61 9.45 -3.83
C LEU A 145 -25.28 9.72 -3.14
N LEU A 146 -25.24 9.79 -1.80
CA LEU A 146 -24.00 10.03 -1.04
C LEU A 146 -22.97 8.91 -1.30
N ILE A 147 -23.40 7.66 -1.24
CA ILE A 147 -22.53 6.50 -1.51
C ILE A 147 -22.09 6.48 -2.98
N GLY A 148 -22.99 6.80 -3.91
CA GLY A 148 -22.72 6.85 -5.35
C GLY A 148 -21.73 7.96 -5.71
N ILE A 149 -21.89 9.16 -5.14
CA ILE A 149 -20.94 10.27 -5.28
C ILE A 149 -19.55 9.84 -4.82
N THR A 150 -19.43 9.17 -3.67
CA THR A 150 -18.15 8.65 -3.18
C THR A 150 -17.54 7.65 -4.17
N ALA A 151 -18.31 6.67 -4.64
CA ALA A 151 -17.82 5.65 -5.57
C ALA A 151 -17.36 6.25 -6.90
N VAL A 152 -18.13 7.18 -7.45
CA VAL A 152 -17.78 7.89 -8.69
C VAL A 152 -16.55 8.77 -8.48
N GLY A 153 -16.46 9.49 -7.37
CA GLY A 153 -15.30 10.33 -7.05
C GLY A 153 -14.01 9.52 -6.96
N VAL A 154 -14.05 8.38 -6.26
CA VAL A 154 -12.92 7.44 -6.15
C VAL A 154 -12.59 6.87 -7.53
N TYR A 155 -13.59 6.40 -8.28
CA TYR A 155 -13.37 5.88 -9.62
C TYR A 155 -12.70 6.91 -10.52
N LEU A 156 -13.21 8.15 -10.58
CA LEU A 156 -12.65 9.21 -11.42
C LEU A 156 -11.20 9.55 -11.04
N ALA A 157 -10.87 9.58 -9.75
CA ALA A 157 -9.50 9.82 -9.30
C ALA A 157 -8.53 8.74 -9.82
N TYR A 158 -8.98 7.48 -9.83
CA TYR A 158 -8.18 6.33 -10.22
C TYR A 158 -8.34 5.87 -11.68
N PHE A 159 -9.29 6.43 -12.40
CA PHE A 159 -9.56 6.07 -13.79
C PHE A 159 -8.42 6.61 -14.65
N GLU A 160 -7.86 5.75 -15.49
CA GLU A 160 -6.82 6.09 -16.45
C GLU A 160 -7.43 5.94 -17.82
N LEU A 161 -7.37 7.02 -18.62
CA LEU A 161 -7.92 7.02 -19.97
C LEU A 161 -6.76 6.95 -20.95
N ASP A 162 -6.84 5.97 -21.83
CA ASP A 162 -6.02 5.85 -23.03
C ASP A 162 -6.72 6.57 -24.19
N THR A 163 -6.02 7.48 -24.84
CA THR A 163 -6.53 8.24 -26.00
C THR A 163 -5.49 8.26 -27.11
N ALA A 164 -5.92 8.54 -28.34
CA ALA A 164 -4.99 8.76 -29.45
C ALA A 164 -3.99 9.91 -29.20
N GLN A 165 -4.29 10.84 -28.29
CA GLN A 165 -3.43 11.98 -27.95
C GLN A 165 -2.37 11.63 -26.89
N GLY A 166 -2.50 10.51 -26.18
CA GLY A 166 -1.58 10.10 -25.12
C GLY A 166 -2.30 9.50 -23.91
N TYR A 167 -1.50 9.29 -22.85
CA TYR A 167 -1.95 8.62 -21.63
C TYR A 167 -2.14 9.59 -20.46
N TYR A 168 -3.25 9.41 -19.74
CA TYR A 168 -3.65 10.26 -18.62
C TYR A 168 -3.68 9.48 -17.30
N PRO A 169 -2.53 9.37 -16.62
CA PRO A 169 -2.41 8.62 -15.38
C PRO A 169 -3.16 9.23 -14.19
N VAL A 170 -3.29 8.43 -13.13
CA VAL A 170 -3.53 8.92 -11.77
C VAL A 170 -2.39 9.85 -11.33
N GLN A 171 -2.69 11.08 -10.89
CA GLN A 171 -1.68 12.09 -10.54
C GLN A 171 -1.25 12.06 -9.06
N MET A 172 -1.58 11.02 -8.31
CA MET A 172 -1.29 10.93 -6.88
C MET A 172 0.06 10.25 -6.64
N GLU A 173 0.99 10.91 -5.94
CA GLU A 173 2.35 10.35 -5.69
C GLU A 173 2.29 9.00 -4.96
N ASP A 174 1.48 8.90 -3.89
CA ASP A 174 1.34 7.66 -3.11
C ASP A 174 0.66 6.51 -3.87
N TRP A 175 0.00 6.79 -5.01
CA TRP A 175 -0.58 5.75 -5.86
C TRP A 175 0.50 4.78 -6.34
N GLN A 176 1.66 5.31 -6.73
CA GLN A 176 2.77 4.51 -7.25
C GLN A 176 3.24 3.50 -6.22
N LYS A 177 3.39 3.96 -4.97
CA LYS A 177 3.69 3.14 -3.82
C LYS A 177 2.64 2.05 -3.62
N HIS A 178 1.35 2.37 -3.70
CA HIS A 178 0.30 1.36 -3.50
C HIS A 178 0.22 0.35 -4.64
N TYR A 179 0.26 0.82 -5.89
CA TYR A 179 0.30 -0.05 -7.05
C TYR A 179 1.53 -0.96 -7.00
N GLY A 180 2.68 -0.41 -6.62
CA GLY A 180 3.92 -1.17 -6.50
C GLY A 180 3.90 -2.26 -5.42
N VAL A 181 3.32 -1.99 -4.24
CA VAL A 181 3.11 -3.05 -3.23
C VAL A 181 2.20 -4.16 -3.78
N ALA A 182 1.12 -3.82 -4.47
CA ALA A 182 0.21 -4.81 -5.05
C ALA A 182 0.89 -5.63 -6.15
N PHE A 183 1.71 -4.98 -6.98
CA PHE A 183 2.53 -5.63 -7.99
C PHE A 183 3.53 -6.58 -7.32
N ALA A 184 4.23 -6.12 -6.29
CA ALA A 184 5.19 -6.95 -5.57
C ALA A 184 4.57 -8.22 -5.01
N LEU A 185 3.44 -8.12 -4.34
CA LEU A 185 2.69 -9.29 -3.88
C LEU A 185 2.31 -10.23 -5.03
N ARG A 186 1.85 -9.67 -6.15
CA ARG A 186 1.39 -10.45 -7.31
C ARG A 186 2.49 -11.33 -7.92
N TYR A 187 3.74 -10.86 -7.93
CA TYR A 187 4.85 -11.53 -8.61
C TYR A 187 5.85 -12.22 -7.67
N THR A 188 5.98 -11.76 -6.42
CA THR A 188 6.97 -12.30 -5.46
C THR A 188 6.32 -13.13 -4.35
N GLY A 189 5.00 -13.00 -4.15
CA GLY A 189 4.26 -13.75 -3.14
C GLY A 189 4.21 -13.07 -1.77
N VAL A 190 4.11 -13.89 -0.73
CA VAL A 190 3.97 -13.45 0.67
C VAL A 190 5.04 -14.15 1.53
N PRO A 191 5.87 -13.41 2.29
CA PRO A 191 5.94 -11.94 2.32
C PRO A 191 6.41 -11.38 0.97
N PRO A 192 5.93 -10.19 0.57
CA PRO A 192 6.44 -9.55 -0.64
C PRO A 192 7.93 -9.25 -0.45
N THR A 193 8.74 -9.43 -1.48
CA THR A 193 10.10 -8.87 -1.53
C THR A 193 10.03 -7.43 -2.04
N SER A 194 10.92 -6.57 -1.55
CA SER A 194 10.87 -5.16 -1.93
C SER A 194 11.38 -4.95 -3.35
N MET A 195 10.50 -4.51 -4.23
CA MET A 195 10.88 -4.02 -5.57
C MET A 195 10.79 -2.50 -5.70
N PHE A 196 10.27 -1.79 -4.68
CA PHE A 196 9.94 -0.36 -4.75
C PHE A 196 10.51 0.49 -3.60
N PHE A 197 10.76 -0.11 -2.44
CA PHE A 197 11.14 0.61 -1.22
C PHE A 197 12.54 0.19 -0.82
N TYR A 198 13.46 1.14 -0.73
CA TYR A 198 14.83 0.90 -0.29
C TYR A 198 14.89 -0.02 0.94
N GLY A 199 15.25 -1.27 0.70
CA GLY A 199 16.08 -2.10 1.57
C GLY A 199 17.50 -2.09 1.01
N MET A 200 18.52 -2.38 1.81
CA MET A 200 19.90 -2.41 1.30
C MET A 200 20.12 -3.55 0.29
N PHE A 201 19.22 -4.55 0.25
CA PHE A 201 19.34 -5.72 -0.61
C PHE A 201 17.98 -6.11 -1.23
N PRO A 202 17.92 -6.63 -2.48
CA PRO A 202 16.68 -6.99 -3.18
C PRO A 202 15.93 -8.17 -2.55
N ASP A 203 16.64 -9.01 -1.80
CA ASP A 203 16.08 -10.13 -1.04
C ASP A 203 15.45 -9.68 0.28
N GLU A 204 15.54 -8.40 0.65
CA GLU A 204 14.93 -7.93 1.89
C GLU A 204 13.40 -7.95 1.79
N PRO A 205 12.71 -8.54 2.79
CA PRO A 205 11.27 -8.57 2.81
C PRO A 205 10.74 -7.13 2.85
N LEU A 206 9.77 -6.83 1.98
CA LEU A 206 9.06 -5.57 2.03
C LEU A 206 8.17 -5.54 3.26
N ILE A 207 8.62 -4.78 4.25
CA ILE A 207 7.89 -4.61 5.49
C ILE A 207 6.97 -3.40 5.34
N TYR A 208 5.75 -3.72 4.93
CA TYR A 208 4.66 -2.76 4.74
C TYR A 208 3.35 -3.37 5.25
N TYR A 209 2.35 -2.56 5.59
CA TYR A 209 1.01 -3.06 5.92
C TYR A 209 0.22 -3.31 4.62
N TYR A 210 0.33 -4.52 4.09
CA TYR A 210 -0.05 -4.83 2.70
C TYR A 210 -1.38 -5.59 2.55
N PHE A 211 -2.25 -5.64 3.57
CA PHE A 211 -3.48 -6.46 3.50
C PHE A 211 -4.49 -5.97 2.46
N LEU A 212 -4.58 -4.65 2.21
CA LEU A 212 -5.43 -4.15 1.13
C LEU A 212 -4.88 -4.57 -0.23
N HIS A 213 -3.58 -4.39 -0.41
CA HIS A 213 -2.85 -4.73 -1.63
C HIS A 213 -2.95 -6.23 -1.91
N LEU A 214 -2.94 -7.05 -0.87
CA LEU A 214 -3.12 -8.50 -0.96
C LEU A 214 -4.48 -8.88 -1.55
N ASN A 215 -5.56 -8.16 -1.23
CA ASN A 215 -6.85 -8.38 -1.90
C ASN A 215 -6.78 -8.04 -3.39
N GLY A 216 -6.13 -6.93 -3.77
CA GLY A 216 -5.96 -6.54 -5.18
C GLY A 216 -5.12 -7.55 -5.97
N ALA A 217 -3.94 -7.89 -5.45
CA ALA A 217 -3.02 -8.86 -6.05
C ALA A 217 -3.66 -10.25 -6.18
N THR A 218 -4.43 -10.68 -5.18
CA THR A 218 -5.13 -11.97 -5.23
C THR A 218 -6.26 -11.94 -6.25
N LEU A 219 -6.98 -10.82 -6.37
CA LEU A 219 -8.06 -10.69 -7.35
C LEU A 219 -7.53 -10.72 -8.79
N ASP A 220 -6.35 -10.16 -9.04
CA ASP A 220 -5.62 -10.29 -10.31
C ASP A 220 -5.12 -11.74 -10.54
N LEU A 221 -4.51 -12.36 -9.52
CA LEU A 221 -4.00 -13.75 -9.57
C LEU A 221 -5.08 -14.78 -9.96
N LEU A 222 -6.34 -14.53 -9.59
CA LEU A 222 -7.45 -15.43 -9.92
C LEU A 222 -7.86 -15.38 -11.40
N GLN A 223 -7.50 -14.32 -12.13
CA GLN A 223 -7.89 -14.13 -13.53
C GLN A 223 -6.97 -14.92 -14.46
N SER A 224 -7.53 -15.47 -15.53
CA SER A 224 -6.74 -15.98 -16.65
C SER A 224 -6.59 -14.89 -17.70
N GLY A 225 -5.36 -14.52 -18.06
CA GLY A 225 -5.10 -13.55 -19.12
C GLY A 225 -3.93 -12.61 -18.81
N SER A 226 -3.84 -11.53 -19.59
CA SER A 226 -2.91 -10.44 -19.33
C SER A 226 -3.18 -9.79 -17.96
N PRO A 227 -2.15 -9.28 -17.28
CA PRO A 227 -2.32 -8.60 -16.00
C PRO A 227 -3.40 -7.52 -16.06
N PHE A 228 -4.29 -7.52 -15.06
CA PHE A 228 -5.39 -6.56 -14.89
C PHE A 228 -5.34 -5.90 -13.52
N LEU A 229 -4.13 -5.80 -12.97
CA LEU A 229 -3.87 -5.40 -11.59
C LEU A 229 -4.41 -4.00 -11.26
N HIS A 230 -4.32 -3.06 -12.20
CA HIS A 230 -4.86 -1.71 -12.02
C HIS A 230 -6.34 -1.74 -11.69
N GLN A 231 -7.14 -2.34 -12.58
CA GLN A 231 -8.60 -2.35 -12.42
C GLN A 231 -9.04 -3.18 -11.22
N THR A 232 -8.38 -4.30 -10.93
CA THR A 232 -8.68 -5.12 -9.75
C THR A 232 -8.39 -4.36 -8.46
N PHE A 233 -7.27 -3.64 -8.39
CA PHE A 233 -6.93 -2.85 -7.23
C PHE A 233 -7.88 -1.65 -7.04
N VAL A 234 -8.19 -0.91 -8.11
CA VAL A 234 -9.21 0.16 -8.10
C VAL A 234 -10.57 -0.37 -7.65
N THR A 235 -10.96 -1.56 -8.11
CA THR A 235 -12.21 -2.21 -7.69
C THR A 235 -12.22 -2.49 -6.18
N VAL A 236 -11.12 -2.99 -5.62
CA VAL A 236 -10.98 -3.20 -4.17
C VAL A 236 -11.05 -1.89 -3.40
N ILE A 237 -10.46 -0.80 -3.91
CA ILE A 237 -10.53 0.53 -3.28
C ILE A 237 -11.95 1.09 -3.27
N ILE A 238 -12.70 0.95 -4.38
CA ILE A 238 -14.11 1.34 -4.46
C ILE A 238 -14.92 0.52 -3.46
N LEU A 239 -14.71 -0.79 -3.38
CA LEU A 239 -15.40 -1.65 -2.40
C LEU A 239 -15.08 -1.27 -0.96
N ALA A 240 -13.82 -0.93 -0.64
CA ALA A 240 -13.43 -0.42 0.66
C ALA A 240 -14.15 0.89 1.01
N SER A 241 -14.25 1.82 0.04
CA SER A 241 -15.00 3.07 0.21
C SER A 241 -16.49 2.88 0.41
N LEU A 242 -17.12 2.02 -0.39
CA LEU A 242 -18.53 1.65 -0.24
C LEU A 242 -18.79 0.99 1.12
N SER A 243 -17.88 0.11 1.54
CA SER A 243 -17.96 -0.60 2.81
C SER A 243 -17.84 0.37 3.99
N PHE A 244 -16.84 1.25 3.99
CA PHE A 244 -16.67 2.28 5.00
C PHE A 244 -17.94 3.13 5.16
N SER A 245 -18.42 3.73 4.08
CA SER A 245 -19.61 4.57 4.06
C SER A 245 -20.83 3.83 4.61
N SER A 246 -21.02 2.58 4.18
CA SER A 246 -22.16 1.77 4.62
C SER A 246 -22.07 1.40 6.11
N VAL A 247 -20.89 1.02 6.60
CA VAL A 247 -20.69 0.66 8.01
C VAL A 247 -20.78 1.90 8.91
N VAL A 248 -20.29 3.06 8.49
CA VAL A 248 -20.48 4.34 9.21
C VAL A 248 -21.96 4.65 9.37
N PHE A 249 -22.76 4.53 8.30
CA PHE A 249 -24.21 4.72 8.37
C PHE A 249 -24.87 3.74 9.36
N LEU A 250 -24.55 2.44 9.25
CA LEU A 250 -25.11 1.41 10.13
C LEU A 250 -24.71 1.62 11.61
N LEU A 251 -23.45 2.00 11.86
CA LEU A 251 -22.94 2.32 13.18
C LEU A 251 -23.63 3.55 13.76
N ALA A 252 -23.72 4.65 13.02
CA ALA A 252 -24.37 5.88 13.47
C ALA A 252 -25.86 5.64 13.75
N GLN A 253 -26.56 4.90 12.88
CA GLN A 253 -27.97 4.55 13.10
C GLN A 253 -28.15 3.74 14.38
N ARG A 254 -27.24 2.78 14.65
CA ARG A 254 -27.27 1.98 15.86
C ARG A 254 -26.88 2.78 17.11
N LEU A 255 -25.90 3.67 16.99
CA LEU A 255 -25.38 4.47 18.09
C LEU A 255 -26.40 5.51 18.57
N PHE A 256 -27.06 6.20 17.64
CA PHE A 256 -27.98 7.29 17.99
C PHE A 256 -29.45 6.86 18.01
N GLN A 257 -29.78 5.68 17.47
CA GLN A 257 -31.16 5.21 17.25
C GLN A 257 -31.97 6.22 16.43
N ASP A 258 -31.30 6.95 15.54
CA ASP A 258 -31.87 8.00 14.72
C ASP A 258 -31.30 7.90 13.30
N ARG A 259 -32.18 7.72 12.32
CA ARG A 259 -31.79 7.55 10.92
C ARG A 259 -31.32 8.86 10.29
N ILE A 260 -31.88 10.00 10.68
CA ILE A 260 -31.47 11.31 10.17
C ILE A 260 -30.06 11.64 10.68
N ALA A 261 -29.77 11.32 11.96
CA ALA A 261 -28.42 11.43 12.49
C ALA A 261 -27.44 10.59 11.67
N ALA A 262 -27.81 9.36 11.33
CA ALA A 262 -26.97 8.47 10.52
C ALA A 262 -26.69 8.99 9.10
N VAL A 263 -27.69 9.60 8.44
CA VAL A 263 -27.50 10.23 7.11
C VAL A 263 -26.53 11.40 7.20
N TRP A 264 -26.64 12.23 8.23
CA TRP A 264 -25.69 13.32 8.43
C TRP A 264 -24.29 12.81 8.78
N SER A 265 -24.16 11.78 9.62
CA SER A 265 -22.86 11.17 9.91
C SER A 265 -22.22 10.60 8.65
N LEU A 266 -23.01 9.98 7.77
CA LEU A 266 -22.56 9.53 6.46
C LEU A 266 -22.08 10.72 5.61
N ALA A 267 -22.86 11.80 5.51
CA ALA A 267 -22.48 12.98 4.74
C ALA A 267 -21.18 13.61 5.24
N PHE A 268 -20.98 13.70 6.56
CA PHE A 268 -19.73 14.19 7.16
C PHE A 268 -18.53 13.26 6.99
N ALA A 269 -18.77 11.96 6.89
CA ALA A 269 -17.71 10.99 6.64
C ALA A 269 -17.26 10.94 5.17
N THR A 270 -18.12 11.41 4.24
CA THR A 270 -17.91 11.29 2.79
C THR A 270 -17.78 12.62 2.07
N VAL A 271 -18.82 13.46 2.05
CA VAL A 271 -18.94 14.60 1.10
C VAL A 271 -18.85 15.97 1.76
N ILE A 272 -18.70 16.06 3.07
CA ILE A 272 -18.51 17.34 3.78
C ILE A 272 -17.07 17.38 4.32
N GLY A 273 -16.20 18.08 3.60
CA GLY A 273 -14.83 18.34 4.02
C GLY A 273 -14.69 19.60 4.87
N GLY A 274 -13.44 20.04 5.05
CA GLY A 274 -13.12 21.33 5.65
C GLY A 274 -13.25 22.51 4.69
N LEU A 275 -12.73 23.64 5.15
CA LEU A 275 -12.65 24.92 4.45
C LEU A 275 -11.38 25.04 3.58
N ASP A 276 -10.64 23.95 3.35
CA ASP A 276 -9.37 23.89 2.59
C ASP A 276 -9.46 24.48 1.19
N VAL A 277 -10.64 24.45 0.58
CA VAL A 277 -10.88 25.07 -0.73
C VAL A 277 -10.58 26.58 -0.72
N ILE A 278 -10.76 27.26 0.43
CA ILE A 278 -10.48 28.69 0.57
C ILE A 278 -8.98 28.95 0.39
N PRO A 279 -8.08 28.32 1.18
CA PRO A 279 -6.66 28.57 1.02
C PRO A 279 -6.09 28.01 -0.28
N ILE A 280 -6.64 26.93 -0.84
CA ILE A 280 -6.23 26.44 -2.16
C ILE A 280 -6.58 27.48 -3.24
N LEU A 281 -7.80 28.02 -3.24
CA LEU A 281 -8.24 29.00 -4.23
C LEU A 281 -7.40 30.28 -4.16
N HIS A 282 -7.15 30.80 -2.96
CA HIS A 282 -6.32 31.99 -2.76
C HIS A 282 -4.92 31.80 -3.34
N ARG A 283 -4.25 30.67 -3.06
CA ARG A 283 -2.91 30.41 -3.60
C ARG A 283 -2.91 30.26 -5.11
N THR A 284 -3.95 29.64 -5.67
CA THR A 284 -4.09 29.51 -7.12
C THR A 284 -4.18 30.89 -7.76
N ILE A 285 -4.90 31.82 -7.12
CA ILE A 285 -4.96 33.24 -7.51
C ILE A 285 -3.60 33.93 -7.35
N GLU A 286 -2.89 33.73 -6.24
CA GLU A 286 -1.55 34.30 -6.02
C GLU A 286 -0.53 33.83 -7.06
N LYS A 287 -0.46 32.52 -7.33
CA LYS A 287 0.39 31.95 -8.39
C LYS A 287 0.07 32.55 -9.75
N TYR A 288 -1.21 32.72 -10.05
CA TYR A 288 -1.62 33.37 -11.29
C TYR A 288 -1.17 34.83 -11.33
N ARG A 289 -1.40 35.60 -10.27
CA ARG A 289 -1.01 37.02 -10.16
C ARG A 289 0.51 37.22 -10.20
N ALA A 290 1.29 36.28 -9.67
CA ALA A 290 2.74 36.34 -9.76
C ALA A 290 3.25 36.28 -11.21
N ASN A 291 2.57 35.51 -12.07
CA ASN A 291 2.91 35.41 -13.50
C ASN A 291 2.19 36.46 -14.36
N PHE A 292 1.03 36.94 -13.92
CA PHE A 292 0.15 37.87 -14.65
C PHE A 292 -0.40 38.95 -13.70
N PRO A 293 0.43 39.92 -13.26
CA PRO A 293 0.05 40.88 -12.22
C PRO A 293 -1.17 41.72 -12.61
N ASP A 294 -1.23 42.19 -13.86
CA ASP A 294 -2.27 43.11 -14.34
C ASP A 294 -3.40 42.41 -15.13
N GLY A 295 -3.29 41.10 -15.38
CA GLY A 295 -4.27 40.36 -16.17
C GLY A 295 -5.59 40.13 -15.41
N PRO A 296 -6.75 40.03 -16.11
CA PRO A 296 -7.96 39.49 -15.49
C PRO A 296 -7.69 38.04 -15.07
N ILE A 297 -8.31 37.61 -13.97
CA ILE A 297 -8.23 36.22 -13.51
C ILE A 297 -9.17 35.40 -14.40
N PRO A 298 -8.68 34.51 -15.27
CA PRO A 298 -9.52 33.73 -16.17
C PRO A 298 -10.30 32.71 -15.35
N LEU A 299 -11.45 32.27 -15.88
CA LEU A 299 -12.29 31.26 -15.24
C LEU A 299 -11.50 29.98 -14.90
N GLY A 300 -10.48 29.66 -15.69
CA GLY A 300 -9.59 28.53 -15.46
C GLY A 300 -8.79 28.57 -14.15
N VAL A 301 -8.59 29.73 -13.52
CA VAL A 301 -7.95 29.83 -12.18
C VAL A 301 -8.89 29.35 -11.08
N TYR A 302 -10.21 29.44 -11.30
CA TYR A 302 -11.22 28.89 -10.40
C TYR A 302 -11.49 27.41 -10.66
N LEU A 303 -10.94 26.85 -11.75
CA LEU A 303 -10.98 25.42 -12.03
C LEU A 303 -9.71 24.76 -11.47
N PRO A 304 -9.85 23.75 -10.62
CA PRO A 304 -8.71 23.18 -9.94
C PRO A 304 -7.88 22.33 -10.90
N ARG A 305 -6.61 22.71 -11.07
CA ARG A 305 -5.59 21.88 -11.74
C ARG A 305 -4.64 21.23 -10.76
N GLU A 306 -4.52 21.79 -9.57
CA GLU A 306 -3.70 21.25 -8.48
C GLU A 306 -4.62 20.55 -7.49
N HIS A 307 -4.36 19.26 -7.25
CA HIS A 307 -4.96 18.53 -6.14
C HIS A 307 -4.18 18.83 -4.85
N ILE A 308 -4.76 18.48 -3.70
CA ILE A 308 -4.24 18.88 -2.39
C ILE A 308 -2.80 18.39 -2.10
N ASP A 309 -2.40 17.28 -2.72
CA ASP A 309 -1.05 16.73 -2.59
C ASP A 309 0.01 17.60 -3.29
N ASN A 310 -0.33 18.25 -4.41
CA ASN A 310 0.54 19.23 -5.10
C ASN A 310 0.55 20.59 -4.41
N TRP A 311 -0.50 20.88 -3.64
CA TRP A 311 -0.62 22.12 -2.87
C TRP A 311 0.39 22.11 -1.73
N VAL A 312 0.31 21.13 -0.86
CA VAL A 312 1.10 21.11 0.37
C VAL A 312 2.30 20.19 0.16
N SER A 313 3.54 20.72 0.28
CA SER A 313 4.70 19.84 0.44
C SER A 313 4.36 18.82 1.53
N ALA A 314 4.83 17.58 1.46
CA ALA A 314 4.49 16.53 2.44
C ALA A 314 4.72 16.91 3.92
N LEU A 315 5.25 18.11 4.16
CA LEU A 315 5.46 18.76 5.41
C LEU A 315 4.19 19.39 6.03
N SER A 316 3.22 19.92 5.28
CA SER A 316 2.03 20.60 5.87
C SER A 316 0.93 19.62 6.28
N LEU A 317 0.05 20.01 7.22
CA LEU A 317 -1.14 19.22 7.57
C LEU A 317 -2.07 19.07 6.35
N ARG A 318 -2.44 17.82 6.04
CA ARG A 318 -3.38 17.43 4.96
C ARG A 318 -4.59 16.73 5.57
N LEU A 319 -5.68 17.43 5.87
CA LEU A 319 -6.86 16.81 6.50
C LEU A 319 -8.16 16.91 5.70
N ASN A 320 -8.08 17.15 4.38
CA ASN A 320 -9.25 17.01 3.51
C ASN A 320 -9.89 15.63 3.70
N THR A 321 -11.08 15.60 4.29
CA THR A 321 -11.77 14.37 4.67
C THR A 321 -12.01 13.44 3.50
N PHE A 322 -12.47 13.95 2.35
CA PHE A 322 -12.75 13.09 1.20
C PHE A 322 -11.46 12.50 0.63
N TYR A 323 -10.46 13.35 0.40
CA TYR A 323 -9.17 12.91 -0.10
C TYR A 323 -8.52 11.89 0.85
N ALA A 324 -8.36 12.25 2.12
CA ALA A 324 -7.69 11.43 3.13
C ALA A 324 -8.41 10.10 3.39
N HIS A 325 -9.75 10.10 3.44
CA HIS A 325 -10.50 8.88 3.67
C HIS A 325 -10.59 8.01 2.42
N HIS A 326 -10.85 8.57 1.24
CA HIS A 326 -11.30 7.77 0.09
C HIS A 326 -10.29 7.64 -1.04
N VAL A 327 -9.38 8.60 -1.20
CA VAL A 327 -8.46 8.63 -2.32
C VAL A 327 -7.02 8.38 -1.87
N TRP A 328 -6.50 9.12 -0.91
CA TRP A 328 -5.08 9.13 -0.57
C TRP A 328 -4.53 7.76 -0.15
N VAL A 329 -5.09 7.16 0.91
CA VAL A 329 -4.50 5.98 1.53
C VAL A 329 -5.55 4.90 1.82
N PRO A 330 -5.99 4.15 0.80
CA PRO A 330 -7.17 3.28 0.89
C PRO A 330 -7.03 2.14 1.91
N GLN A 331 -5.82 1.73 2.28
CA GLN A 331 -5.63 0.73 3.33
C GLN A 331 -6.00 1.27 4.71
N HIS A 332 -5.79 2.56 4.96
CA HIS A 332 -6.24 3.22 6.19
C HIS A 332 -7.75 3.35 6.25
N LEU A 333 -8.41 3.56 5.13
CA LEU A 333 -9.87 3.50 5.02
C LEU A 333 -10.42 2.14 5.45
N THR A 334 -9.76 1.07 5.03
CA THR A 334 -10.14 -0.29 5.44
C THR A 334 -9.88 -0.50 6.93
N ALA A 335 -8.78 0.04 7.46
CA ALA A 335 -8.53 0.08 8.91
C ALA A 335 -9.64 0.83 9.68
N LEU A 336 -10.09 2.00 9.21
CA LEU A 336 -11.23 2.71 9.80
C LEU A 336 -12.53 1.90 9.69
N THR A 337 -12.75 1.20 8.57
CA THR A 337 -13.88 0.29 8.39
C THR A 337 -13.86 -0.81 9.44
N ILE A 338 -12.69 -1.37 9.77
CA ILE A 338 -12.52 -2.36 10.84
C ILE A 338 -12.89 -1.77 12.21
N VAL A 339 -12.48 -0.53 12.49
CA VAL A 339 -12.85 0.16 13.75
C VAL A 339 -14.36 0.34 13.85
N CYS A 340 -15.00 0.85 12.80
CA CYS A 340 -16.45 1.01 12.73
C CYS A 340 -17.17 -0.33 12.87
N LEU A 341 -16.70 -1.35 12.17
CA LEU A 341 -17.26 -2.70 12.20
C LEU A 341 -17.12 -3.31 13.59
N GLY A 342 -15.96 -3.21 14.24
CA GLY A 342 -15.74 -3.67 15.61
C GLY A 342 -16.71 -3.02 16.60
N CYS A 343 -16.90 -1.70 16.50
CA CYS A 343 -17.89 -0.97 17.30
C CYS A 343 -19.32 -1.43 17.02
N TYR A 344 -19.67 -1.63 15.74
CA TYR A 344 -21.00 -2.11 15.35
C TYR A 344 -21.28 -3.51 15.89
N LEU A 345 -20.32 -4.43 15.74
CA LEU A 345 -20.40 -5.80 16.25
C LEU A 345 -20.51 -5.82 17.77
N TYR A 346 -19.77 -4.95 18.46
CA TYR A 346 -19.90 -4.77 19.91
C TYR A 346 -21.32 -4.32 20.32
N LEU A 347 -22.00 -3.50 19.53
CA LEU A 347 -23.37 -3.08 19.84
C LEU A 347 -24.45 -4.11 19.46
N GLU A 348 -24.21 -4.93 18.43
CA GLU A 348 -25.25 -5.73 17.78
C GLU A 348 -25.17 -7.24 18.08
N VAL A 349 -23.96 -7.81 18.25
CA VAL A 349 -23.80 -9.26 18.47
C VAL A 349 -24.26 -9.64 19.88
N LYS A 350 -25.40 -10.35 19.96
CA LYS A 350 -25.99 -10.79 21.25
C LYS A 350 -25.12 -11.85 21.94
N GLU A 351 -24.55 -12.78 21.18
CA GLU A 351 -23.70 -13.86 21.70
C GLU A 351 -22.24 -13.40 21.88
N ARG A 352 -21.94 -12.80 23.03
CA ARG A 352 -20.61 -12.21 23.34
C ARG A 352 -19.43 -13.15 23.16
N ARG A 353 -19.62 -14.46 23.36
CA ARG A 353 -18.56 -15.45 23.13
C ARG A 353 -18.05 -15.47 21.69
N LYS A 354 -18.91 -15.13 20.71
CA LYS A 354 -18.48 -14.99 19.30
C LYS A 354 -17.52 -13.81 19.11
N LEU A 355 -17.65 -12.76 19.93
CA LEU A 355 -16.73 -11.62 19.90
C LEU A 355 -15.31 -12.01 20.34
N LEU A 356 -15.17 -12.99 21.24
CA LEU A 356 -13.85 -13.50 21.65
C LEU A 356 -13.06 -14.12 20.48
N ILE A 357 -13.75 -14.59 19.44
CA ILE A 357 -13.14 -15.20 18.26
C ILE A 357 -12.90 -14.13 17.19
N ILE A 358 -13.87 -13.25 16.93
CA ILE A 358 -13.76 -12.29 15.83
C ILE A 358 -12.86 -11.09 16.17
N LEU A 359 -12.83 -10.62 17.42
CA LEU A 359 -12.05 -9.43 17.79
C LEU A 359 -10.53 -9.61 17.57
N PRO A 360 -9.90 -10.75 17.92
CA PRO A 360 -8.51 -11.02 17.56
C PRO A 360 -8.25 -10.92 16.05
N LEU A 361 -9.17 -11.43 15.22
CA LEU A 361 -9.07 -11.37 13.77
C LEU A 361 -9.21 -9.92 13.26
N LEU A 362 -10.15 -9.14 13.82
CA LEU A 362 -10.26 -7.72 13.49
C LEU A 362 -8.99 -6.95 13.85
N LEU A 363 -8.39 -7.20 15.02
CA LEU A 363 -7.14 -6.55 15.43
C LEU A 363 -5.97 -6.95 14.53
N PHE A 364 -5.89 -8.22 14.12
CA PHE A 364 -4.85 -8.65 13.17
C PHE A 364 -5.03 -8.00 11.80
N SER A 365 -6.27 -7.97 11.29
CA SER A 365 -6.59 -7.27 10.05
C SER A 365 -6.27 -5.77 10.16
N LEU A 366 -6.58 -5.15 11.30
CA LEU A 366 -6.30 -3.74 11.55
C LEU A 366 -4.80 -3.45 11.44
N LEU A 367 -3.97 -4.29 12.07
CA LEU A 367 -2.52 -4.21 12.00
C LEU A 367 -2.01 -4.41 10.56
N GLY A 368 -2.53 -5.38 9.84
CA GLY A 368 -2.14 -5.66 8.45
C GLY A 368 -2.58 -4.61 7.43
N HIS A 369 -3.63 -3.83 7.73
CA HIS A 369 -4.08 -2.71 6.90
C HIS A 369 -3.45 -1.37 7.29
N SER A 370 -3.15 -1.16 8.58
CA SER A 370 -2.54 0.08 9.07
C SER A 370 -1.94 -0.11 10.46
N THR A 371 -0.62 -0.21 10.54
CA THR A 371 0.08 -0.25 11.83
C THR A 371 -0.22 0.98 12.68
N TRP A 372 -0.36 2.14 12.05
CA TRP A 372 -0.54 3.42 12.75
C TRP A 372 -1.92 3.58 13.37
N ILE A 373 -2.97 3.29 12.60
CA ILE A 373 -4.33 3.26 13.15
C ILE A 373 -4.43 2.15 14.19
N ALA A 374 -3.80 0.99 13.96
CA ALA A 374 -3.78 -0.10 14.93
C ALA A 374 -3.17 0.33 16.27
N VAL A 375 -2.06 1.08 16.28
CA VAL A 375 -1.44 1.58 17.53
C VAL A 375 -2.39 2.51 18.29
N ILE A 376 -2.99 3.50 17.60
CA ILE A 376 -3.93 4.44 18.25
C ILE A 376 -5.17 3.72 18.79
N VAL A 377 -5.74 2.81 17.99
CA VAL A 377 -6.91 2.04 18.39
C VAL A 377 -6.58 1.07 19.52
N ALA A 378 -5.43 0.40 19.48
CA ALA A 378 -4.99 -0.51 20.55
C ALA A 378 -4.77 0.27 21.86
N ALA A 379 -4.15 1.45 21.82
CA ALA A 379 -4.00 2.32 22.98
C ALA A 379 -5.38 2.75 23.53
N ALA A 380 -6.30 3.18 22.66
CA ALA A 380 -7.66 3.54 23.06
C ALA A 380 -8.43 2.34 23.66
N LEU A 381 -8.33 1.15 23.06
CA LEU A 381 -8.95 -0.08 23.55
C LEU A 381 -8.38 -0.51 24.89
N PHE A 382 -7.06 -0.40 25.08
CA PHE A 382 -6.40 -0.72 26.35
C PHE A 382 -6.88 0.20 27.47
N LEU A 383 -6.86 1.52 27.25
CA LEU A 383 -7.35 2.50 28.23
C LEU A 383 -8.85 2.32 28.51
N PHE A 384 -9.63 2.01 27.46
CA PHE A 384 -11.05 1.71 27.61
C PHE A 384 -11.30 0.44 28.41
N ALA A 385 -10.51 -0.63 28.20
CA ALA A 385 -10.58 -1.86 28.97
C ALA A 385 -10.25 -1.61 30.45
N LEU A 386 -9.18 -0.87 30.74
CA LEU A 386 -8.83 -0.47 32.11
C LEU A 386 -9.95 0.32 32.78
N TRP A 387 -10.55 1.28 32.05
CA TRP A 387 -11.68 2.05 32.52
C TRP A 387 -12.89 1.15 32.83
N GLN A 388 -13.24 0.21 31.96
CA GLN A 388 -14.34 -0.74 32.20
C GLN A 388 -14.06 -1.65 33.39
N ILE A 389 -12.85 -2.21 33.50
CA ILE A 389 -12.44 -3.06 34.62
C ILE A 389 -12.54 -2.26 35.93
N GLY A 390 -12.05 -1.03 35.96
CA GLY A 390 -12.15 -0.15 37.14
C GLY A 390 -13.59 0.18 37.52
N LEU A 391 -14.46 0.40 36.53
CA LEU A 391 -15.89 0.65 36.75
C LEU A 391 -16.60 -0.58 37.32
N ILE A 392 -16.34 -1.77 36.77
CA ILE A 392 -16.90 -3.03 37.25
C ILE A 392 -16.35 -3.37 38.63
N TYR A 393 -15.06 -3.16 38.88
CA TYR A 393 -14.44 -3.34 40.19
C TYR A 393 -15.15 -2.51 41.25
N ARG A 394 -15.39 -1.22 40.97
CA ARG A 394 -16.08 -0.31 41.90
C ARG A 394 -17.55 -0.66 42.13
N ARG A 395 -18.24 -1.24 41.13
CA ARG A 395 -19.69 -1.50 41.19
C ARG A 395 -20.06 -2.92 41.64
N GLN A 396 -19.26 -3.90 41.27
CA GLN A 396 -19.56 -5.34 41.41
C GLN A 396 -18.47 -6.10 42.17
N GLY A 397 -17.31 -5.48 42.41
CA GLY A 397 -16.20 -6.07 43.15
C GLY A 397 -15.17 -6.78 42.28
N PHE A 398 -14.20 -7.41 42.95
CA PHE A 398 -13.01 -7.98 42.31
C PHE A 398 -13.29 -9.17 41.39
N GLY A 399 -14.25 -10.03 41.75
CA GLY A 399 -14.54 -11.26 40.99
C GLY A 399 -14.95 -10.99 39.55
N ASP A 400 -15.90 -10.08 39.34
CA ASP A 400 -16.41 -9.73 38.00
C ASP A 400 -15.39 -8.92 37.20
N ALA A 401 -14.67 -8.02 37.86
CA ALA A 401 -13.57 -7.29 37.25
C ALA A 401 -12.47 -8.23 36.74
N ARG A 402 -12.14 -9.26 37.52
CA ARG A 402 -11.18 -10.32 37.13
C ARG A 402 -11.69 -11.12 35.93
N GLN A 403 -12.98 -11.48 35.88
CA GLN A 403 -13.53 -12.19 34.72
C GLN A 403 -13.48 -11.35 33.44
N LEU A 404 -13.82 -10.05 33.54
CA LEU A 404 -13.71 -9.13 32.41
C LEU A 404 -12.26 -8.97 31.96
N PHE A 405 -11.32 -8.81 32.90
CA PHE A 405 -9.89 -8.78 32.63
C PHE A 405 -9.42 -10.05 31.90
N LEU A 406 -9.82 -11.24 32.36
CA LEU A 406 -9.48 -12.50 31.70
C LEU A 406 -10.03 -12.56 30.27
N GLY A 407 -11.24 -12.04 30.03
CA GLY A 407 -11.81 -11.93 28.69
C GLY A 407 -10.94 -11.07 27.75
N TYR A 408 -10.50 -9.90 28.22
CA TYR A 408 -9.57 -9.06 27.46
C TYR A 408 -8.20 -9.70 27.26
N ALA A 409 -7.66 -10.36 28.29
CA ALA A 409 -6.40 -11.07 28.20
C ALA A 409 -6.46 -12.20 27.15
N VAL A 410 -7.55 -12.97 27.09
CA VAL A 410 -7.76 -14.00 26.06
C VAL A 410 -7.77 -13.39 24.65
N ILE A 411 -8.45 -12.26 24.45
CA ILE A 411 -8.44 -11.55 23.16
C ILE A 411 -7.03 -11.11 22.78
N ALA A 412 -6.29 -10.51 23.72
CA ALA A 412 -4.93 -10.04 23.49
C ALA A 412 -3.96 -11.18 23.16
N VAL A 413 -4.02 -12.29 23.91
CA VAL A 413 -3.20 -13.49 23.65
C VAL A 413 -3.55 -14.10 22.30
N ALA A 414 -4.84 -14.24 21.98
CA ALA A 414 -5.26 -14.75 20.69
C ALA A 414 -4.82 -13.85 19.53
N PHE A 415 -4.87 -12.53 19.70
CA PHE A 415 -4.36 -11.57 18.71
C PHE A 415 -2.86 -11.75 18.50
N VAL A 416 -2.06 -11.76 19.57
CA VAL A 416 -0.60 -11.95 19.48
C VAL A 416 -0.27 -13.28 18.82
N ALA A 417 -0.96 -14.36 19.17
CA ALA A 417 -0.75 -15.68 18.57
C ALA A 417 -1.01 -15.69 17.05
N VAL A 418 -2.10 -15.06 16.60
CA VAL A 418 -2.46 -15.01 15.18
C VAL A 418 -1.62 -13.99 14.39
N ALA A 419 -1.12 -12.94 15.03
CA ALA A 419 -0.33 -11.90 14.39
C ALA A 419 1.20 -12.11 14.53
N ALA A 420 1.65 -13.09 15.31
CA ALA A 420 3.06 -13.25 15.68
C ALA A 420 4.03 -13.28 14.48
N PRO A 421 3.79 -14.03 13.39
CA PRO A 421 4.70 -14.02 12.24
C PRO A 421 4.76 -12.65 11.55
N PHE A 422 3.63 -11.94 11.50
CA PHE A 422 3.57 -10.61 10.90
C PHE A 422 4.29 -9.58 11.78
N ILE A 423 4.06 -9.61 13.10
CA ILE A 423 4.75 -8.76 14.07
C ILE A 423 6.26 -9.01 14.03
N ALA A 424 6.69 -10.27 14.00
CA ALA A 424 8.10 -10.64 13.88
C ALA A 424 8.74 -10.05 12.61
N GLY A 425 8.00 -10.05 11.49
CA GLY A 425 8.41 -9.33 10.28
C GLY A 425 8.57 -7.83 10.52
N LEU A 426 7.61 -7.18 11.18
CA LEU A 426 7.66 -5.73 11.45
C LEU A 426 8.79 -5.29 12.40
N ILE A 427 9.22 -6.14 13.34
CA ILE A 427 10.21 -5.78 14.39
C ILE A 427 11.58 -6.44 14.19
N GLY A 428 11.74 -7.27 13.16
CA GLY A 428 12.96 -8.03 12.94
C GLY A 428 14.19 -7.14 12.66
N PRO A 429 15.41 -7.70 12.73
CA PRO A 429 16.65 -6.95 12.43
C PRO A 429 16.69 -6.42 10.99
N ASN A 430 15.94 -7.07 10.10
CA ASN A 430 15.75 -6.66 8.70
C ASN A 430 14.57 -5.69 8.53
N ALA A 431 13.97 -5.21 9.62
CA ALA A 431 12.95 -4.17 9.52
C ALA A 431 13.58 -2.93 8.89
N PRO A 432 13.02 -2.42 7.78
CA PRO A 432 13.57 -1.29 7.08
C PRO A 432 13.67 -0.15 8.09
N LYS A 433 14.90 0.33 8.27
CA LYS A 433 15.17 1.59 8.93
C LYS A 433 14.77 2.67 7.93
N SER A 434 13.46 2.79 7.65
CA SER A 434 12.95 3.88 6.83
C SER A 434 13.20 5.16 7.60
N GLY A 435 14.40 5.72 7.42
CA GLY A 435 14.80 7.00 7.97
C GLY A 435 14.04 8.06 7.20
N ILE A 436 12.96 8.57 7.79
CA ILE A 436 12.12 9.58 7.14
C ILE A 436 12.36 10.90 7.84
N ALA A 437 13.08 11.79 7.18
CA ALA A 437 13.44 13.09 7.73
C ALA A 437 12.19 13.90 8.10
N PHE A 438 12.16 14.36 9.35
CA PHE A 438 11.13 15.26 9.83
C PHE A 438 11.56 16.70 9.56
N VAL A 439 10.87 17.37 8.64
CA VAL A 439 10.93 18.83 8.54
C VAL A 439 9.59 19.36 9.02
N ILE A 440 9.59 20.13 10.12
CA ILE A 440 8.40 20.91 10.47
C ILE A 440 8.13 21.81 9.26
N PRO A 441 6.91 21.79 8.69
CA PRO A 441 6.56 22.76 7.68
C PRO A 441 6.77 24.13 8.30
N THR A 442 7.69 24.93 7.75
CA THR A 442 7.58 26.34 8.00
C THR A 442 6.28 26.77 7.32
N LEU A 443 5.33 27.23 8.12
CA LEU A 443 4.01 27.70 7.66
C LEU A 443 4.14 29.04 6.91
N ASP A 444 5.22 29.21 6.15
CA ASP A 444 5.70 30.48 5.64
C ASP A 444 4.76 31.12 4.64
N SER A 445 3.99 30.30 3.94
CA SER A 445 3.10 30.73 2.88
C SER A 445 1.79 31.35 3.38
N TRP A 446 1.41 31.21 4.66
CA TRP A 446 0.08 31.58 5.15
C TRP A 446 0.07 32.32 6.49
N ALA A 447 0.43 33.60 6.49
CA ALA A 447 0.43 34.45 7.69
C ALA A 447 -0.90 34.42 8.47
N ILE A 448 -2.04 34.30 7.77
CA ILE A 448 -3.37 34.27 8.40
C ILE A 448 -3.63 33.02 9.24
N LEU A 449 -2.98 31.89 8.94
CA LEU A 449 -3.12 30.65 9.70
C LEU A 449 -2.16 30.56 10.87
N ARG A 450 -1.23 31.52 10.98
CA ARG A 450 -0.20 31.53 12.00
C ARG A 450 -0.10 32.83 12.79
N PRO A 451 -1.22 33.40 13.26
CA PRO A 451 -1.19 34.67 13.99
C PRO A 451 -0.21 34.64 15.17
N PHE A 452 -0.05 33.49 15.83
CA PHE A 452 0.87 33.36 16.96
C PHE A 452 2.32 33.26 16.49
N GLN A 453 2.67 32.44 15.50
CA GLN A 453 4.04 32.44 14.97
C GLN A 453 4.44 33.79 14.35
N ALA A 454 3.51 34.48 13.68
CA ALA A 454 3.77 35.80 13.11
C ALA A 454 4.09 36.84 14.20
N THR A 455 3.48 36.70 15.38
CA THR A 455 3.68 37.63 16.51
C THR A 455 4.88 37.23 17.38
N PHE A 456 5.10 35.93 17.59
CA PHE A 456 5.99 35.41 18.62
C PHE A 456 7.15 34.55 18.07
N GLY A 457 7.33 34.53 16.74
CA GLY A 457 8.34 33.72 16.06
C GLY A 457 8.00 32.22 16.03
N ASN A 458 8.93 31.39 15.56
CA ASN A 458 8.73 29.95 15.39
C ASN A 458 8.85 29.14 16.70
N ALA A 459 8.40 29.70 17.82
CA ALA A 459 8.41 29.00 19.11
C ALA A 459 7.43 27.81 19.09
N VAL A 460 7.77 26.71 19.76
CA VAL A 460 6.93 25.49 19.85
C VAL A 460 5.52 25.82 20.35
N TRP A 461 5.41 26.67 21.37
CA TRP A 461 4.11 27.05 21.94
C TRP A 461 3.27 27.89 20.97
N ALA A 462 3.89 28.74 20.15
CA ALA A 462 3.19 29.54 19.15
C ALA A 462 2.57 28.60 18.08
N ARG A 463 3.32 27.59 17.63
CA ARG A 463 2.81 26.53 16.75
C ARG A 463 1.61 25.81 17.36
N VAL A 464 1.69 25.43 18.63
CA VAL A 464 0.59 24.75 19.33
C VAL A 464 -0.66 25.63 19.40
N LEU A 465 -0.52 26.95 19.56
CA LEU A 465 -1.65 27.88 19.57
C LEU A 465 -2.24 28.12 18.17
N ASP A 466 -1.46 27.96 17.11
CA ASP A 466 -1.92 28.04 15.72
C ASP A 466 -2.66 26.75 15.27
N LEU A 467 -2.41 25.59 15.90
CA LEU A 467 -3.03 24.30 15.53
C LEU A 467 -4.57 24.30 15.55
N PRO A 468 -5.28 24.84 16.56
CA PRO A 468 -6.74 24.91 16.53
C PRO A 468 -7.30 25.65 15.32
N LEU A 469 -6.61 26.69 14.84
CA LEU A 469 -7.01 27.42 13.63
C LEU A 469 -6.82 26.55 12.38
N HIS A 470 -5.72 25.80 12.30
CA HIS A 470 -5.49 24.83 11.23
C HIS A 470 -6.58 23.76 11.22
N PHE A 471 -6.84 23.12 12.37
CA PHE A 471 -7.92 22.13 12.47
C PHE A 471 -9.28 22.72 12.12
N PHE A 472 -9.55 23.98 12.47
CA PHE A 472 -10.78 24.64 12.08
C PHE A 472 -10.88 24.85 10.57
N ILE A 473 -9.81 25.30 9.92
CA ILE A 473 -9.79 25.45 8.46
C ILE A 473 -9.92 24.09 7.80
N GLU A 474 -9.20 23.08 8.28
CA GLU A 474 -9.10 21.80 7.61
C GLU A 474 -10.29 20.85 7.87
N MET A 475 -11.02 21.03 8.97
CA MET A 475 -12.20 20.22 9.29
C MET A 475 -13.50 21.04 9.25
N GLY A 476 -13.45 22.36 9.42
CA GLY A 476 -14.61 23.25 9.29
C GLY A 476 -15.84 22.79 10.08
N ALA A 477 -16.93 22.54 9.36
CA ALA A 477 -18.19 22.05 9.94
C ALA A 477 -18.02 20.74 10.72
N LEU A 478 -17.11 19.85 10.29
CA LEU A 478 -16.86 18.55 10.92
C LEU A 478 -16.38 18.72 12.36
N LEU A 479 -15.44 19.64 12.61
CA LEU A 479 -14.90 19.88 13.94
C LEU A 479 -15.96 20.44 14.89
N ILE A 480 -16.67 21.49 14.46
CA ILE A 480 -17.68 22.16 15.29
C ILE A 480 -18.83 21.19 15.61
N ALA A 481 -19.40 20.57 14.57
CA ALA A 481 -20.53 19.66 14.75
C ALA A 481 -20.12 18.39 15.50
N GLY A 482 -18.92 17.85 15.23
CA GLY A 482 -18.40 16.66 15.90
C GLY A 482 -18.20 16.87 17.40
N LEU A 483 -17.51 17.95 17.78
CA LEU A 483 -17.30 18.28 19.20
C LEU A 483 -18.62 18.63 19.89
N GLY A 484 -19.49 19.41 19.24
CA GLY A 484 -20.82 19.73 19.76
C GLY A 484 -21.67 18.48 19.99
N GLY A 485 -21.66 17.55 19.04
CA GLY A 485 -22.39 16.28 19.14
C GLY A 485 -21.86 15.36 20.23
N LEU A 486 -20.54 15.34 20.44
CA LEU A 486 -19.91 14.58 21.50
C LEU A 486 -20.33 15.12 22.87
N VAL A 487 -20.27 16.44 23.07
CA VAL A 487 -20.70 17.10 24.33
C VAL A 487 -22.18 16.84 24.61
N LEU A 488 -23.05 17.01 23.61
CA LEU A 488 -24.49 16.73 23.76
C LEU A 488 -24.77 15.26 24.08
N SER A 489 -23.92 14.35 23.62
CA SER A 489 -24.04 12.91 23.93
C SER A 489 -23.66 12.60 25.36
N PHE A 490 -22.61 13.24 25.91
CA PHE A 490 -22.28 13.16 27.32
C PHE A 490 -23.41 13.68 28.21
N GLN A 491 -24.00 14.83 27.86
CA GLN A 491 -25.13 15.40 28.59
C GLN A 491 -26.32 14.44 28.60
N ARG A 492 -26.66 13.85 27.45
CA ARG A 492 -27.75 12.85 27.36
C ARG A 492 -27.46 11.60 28.17
N SER A 493 -26.21 11.12 28.17
CA SER A 493 -25.81 9.95 28.96
C SER A 493 -25.91 10.20 30.47
N ALA A 494 -25.62 11.41 30.94
CA ALA A 494 -25.76 11.77 32.35
C ALA A 494 -27.24 11.75 32.78
N VAL A 495 -28.13 12.32 31.96
CA VAL A 495 -29.58 12.35 32.23
C VAL A 495 -30.21 10.96 32.18
N SER A 496 -29.86 10.13 31.18
CA SER A 496 -30.39 8.76 31.07
C SER A 496 -29.92 7.87 32.24
N GLY A 497 -28.68 8.06 32.70
CA GLY A 497 -28.17 7.40 33.90
C GLY A 497 -29.03 7.69 35.13
N GLN A 498 -29.35 8.96 35.38
CA GLN A 498 -30.21 9.36 36.50
C GLN A 498 -31.63 8.77 36.38
N GLN A 499 -32.24 8.82 35.19
CA GLN A 499 -33.58 8.25 34.98
C GLN A 499 -33.62 6.72 35.20
N SER A 500 -32.57 6.00 34.82
CA SER A 500 -32.49 4.55 35.02
C SER A 500 -32.38 4.16 36.50
N VAL A 501 -31.66 4.95 37.30
CA VAL A 501 -31.57 4.73 38.75
C VAL A 501 -32.93 4.96 39.40
N VAL A 502 -33.60 6.06 39.05
CA VAL A 502 -34.94 6.38 39.57
C VAL A 502 -35.97 5.32 39.18
N SER A 503 -35.99 4.88 37.92
CA SER A 503 -36.94 3.85 37.47
C SER A 503 -36.68 2.50 38.14
N SER A 504 -35.41 2.13 38.35
CA SER A 504 -35.05 0.91 39.08
C SER A 504 -35.50 0.99 40.55
N GLN A 505 -35.29 2.12 41.23
CA GLN A 505 -35.76 2.33 42.61
C GLN A 505 -37.29 2.28 42.69
N ILE A 506 -38.00 2.91 41.75
CA ILE A 506 -39.47 2.84 41.69
C ILE A 506 -39.94 1.40 41.46
N SER A 507 -39.26 0.63 40.59
CA SER A 507 -39.63 -0.77 40.35
C SER A 507 -39.43 -1.66 41.58
N VAL A 508 -38.36 -1.43 42.35
CA VAL A 508 -38.11 -2.14 43.61
C VAL A 508 -39.16 -1.76 44.65
N VAL A 509 -39.45 -0.47 44.84
CA VAL A 509 -40.49 0.00 45.76
C VAL A 509 -41.87 -0.55 45.37
N ARG A 510 -42.20 -0.54 44.07
CA ARG A 510 -43.47 -1.09 43.57
C ARG A 510 -43.55 -2.61 43.76
N SER A 511 -42.43 -3.33 43.61
CA SER A 511 -42.39 -4.78 43.89
C SER A 511 -42.56 -5.07 45.38
N GLN A 512 -41.97 -4.25 46.26
CA GLN A 512 -42.14 -4.38 47.71
C GLN A 512 -43.57 -4.03 48.16
N MET A 513 -44.17 -2.99 47.58
CA MET A 513 -45.57 -2.62 47.85
C MET A 513 -46.56 -3.66 47.32
N SER A 514 -46.31 -4.23 46.14
CA SER A 514 -47.17 -5.30 45.57
C SER A 514 -47.18 -6.57 46.43
N VAL A 515 -46.08 -6.88 47.12
CA VAL A 515 -46.02 -8.02 48.06
C VAL A 515 -46.78 -7.70 49.34
N ALA A 516 -46.76 -6.44 49.79
CA ALA A 516 -47.54 -6.02 50.96
C ALA A 516 -49.05 -6.02 50.70
N ASP A 517 -49.51 -5.67 49.49
CA ASP A 517 -50.94 -5.68 49.15
C ASP A 517 -51.52 -7.09 48.90
N SER A 518 -50.69 -8.06 48.51
CA SER A 518 -51.15 -9.46 48.34
C SER A 518 -51.45 -10.18 49.67
N ASP A 519 -50.97 -9.66 50.80
CA ASP A 519 -51.23 -10.22 52.14
C ASP A 519 -52.53 -9.69 52.78
N HIS A 520 -53.33 -8.88 52.07
CA HIS A 520 -54.57 -8.28 52.62
C HIS A 520 -55.89 -8.80 52.03
N GLN A 521 -55.87 -9.84 51.18
CA GLN A 521 -57.10 -10.47 50.67
C GLN A 521 -57.12 -11.99 50.95
N GLY A 522 -57.47 -12.37 52.17
CA GLY A 522 -57.71 -13.77 52.54
C GLY A 522 -58.00 -13.94 54.03
N THR A 523 -59.28 -13.95 54.39
CA THR A 523 -59.80 -14.25 55.74
C THR A 523 -59.41 -15.65 56.21
N VAL A 524 -58.91 -15.79 57.45
CA VAL A 524 -59.48 -16.62 58.56
C VAL A 524 -58.48 -16.67 59.72
N ASN A 525 -59.01 -16.37 60.92
CA ASN A 525 -58.39 -16.50 62.24
C ASN A 525 -57.56 -17.80 62.42
N HIS A 526 -56.24 -17.68 62.40
CA HIS A 526 -55.38 -18.48 63.28
C HIS A 526 -54.17 -17.65 63.68
N LYS A 527 -54.10 -17.36 64.99
CA LYS A 527 -53.00 -16.67 65.66
C LYS A 527 -51.82 -17.66 65.77
N PRO A 528 -50.71 -17.52 65.02
CA PRO A 528 -49.54 -18.37 65.22
C PRO A 528 -48.69 -17.80 66.38
N PRO A 529 -47.91 -18.64 67.06
CA PRO A 529 -47.06 -18.21 68.15
C PRO A 529 -45.89 -17.37 67.61
N ILE A 530 -45.67 -16.22 68.26
CA ILE A 530 -44.57 -15.29 68.01
C ILE A 530 -43.31 -15.88 68.67
N SER A 531 -42.62 -16.76 67.97
CA SER A 531 -41.26 -17.20 68.27
C SER A 531 -40.69 -17.87 67.01
N ASP A 532 -39.61 -17.31 66.44
CA ASP A 532 -38.80 -17.80 65.30
C ASP A 532 -38.84 -16.99 63.98
N LEU A 533 -38.77 -15.65 64.07
CA LEU A 533 -38.39 -14.79 62.93
C LEU A 533 -36.92 -14.33 63.06
N GLN A 534 -36.01 -15.29 62.94
CA GLN A 534 -34.61 -15.08 62.57
C GLN A 534 -34.26 -15.94 61.35
N SER A 535 -35.03 -15.81 60.26
CA SER A 535 -34.55 -16.32 58.98
C SER A 535 -33.45 -15.36 58.48
N PRO A 536 -32.21 -15.82 58.25
CA PRO A 536 -31.17 -14.98 57.69
C PRO A 536 -31.66 -14.39 56.38
N ILE A 537 -31.50 -13.07 56.21
CA ILE A 537 -31.75 -12.38 54.95
C ILE A 537 -30.94 -13.12 53.89
N SER A 538 -31.62 -13.93 53.08
CA SER A 538 -31.01 -14.65 51.96
C SER A 538 -30.23 -13.62 51.15
N PRO A 539 -28.93 -13.83 50.88
CA PRO A 539 -28.16 -12.89 50.09
C PRO A 539 -28.91 -12.65 48.79
N SER A 540 -29.20 -11.37 48.52
CA SER A 540 -29.95 -10.93 47.35
C SER A 540 -29.43 -11.66 46.12
N PRO A 541 -30.30 -12.31 45.31
CA PRO A 541 -29.86 -13.11 44.18
C PRO A 541 -28.96 -12.25 43.31
N HIS A 542 -27.68 -12.65 43.20
CA HIS A 542 -26.71 -11.99 42.35
C HIS A 542 -27.32 -11.79 40.98
N LEU A 543 -27.64 -10.53 40.62
CA LEU A 543 -28.12 -10.19 39.29
C LEU A 543 -27.09 -10.76 38.29
N PRO A 544 -27.51 -11.61 37.35
CA PRO A 544 -26.56 -12.28 36.47
C PRO A 544 -25.76 -11.23 35.69
N ILE A 545 -24.43 -11.36 35.73
CA ILE A 545 -23.42 -10.47 35.09
C ILE A 545 -23.83 -10.04 33.66
N SER A 546 -24.59 -10.89 32.96
CA SER A 546 -25.14 -10.63 31.63
C SER A 546 -26.05 -9.40 31.52
N SER A 547 -26.69 -8.93 32.59
CA SER A 547 -27.62 -7.78 32.54
C SER A 547 -26.92 -6.42 32.66
N LEU A 548 -25.80 -6.34 33.38
CA LEU A 548 -25.02 -5.09 33.56
C LEU A 548 -24.00 -4.84 32.44
N LEU A 549 -23.68 -5.87 31.65
CA LEU A 549 -22.87 -5.77 30.43
C LEU A 549 -23.74 -5.54 29.18
N LEU A 550 -25.03 -5.24 29.31
CA LEU A 550 -25.84 -4.87 28.14
C LEU A 550 -25.25 -3.58 27.56
N PRO A 551 -24.68 -3.62 26.34
CA PRO A 551 -24.12 -2.42 25.76
C PRO A 551 -25.28 -1.48 25.46
N THR A 552 -25.38 -0.45 26.27
CA THR A 552 -26.09 0.74 25.85
C THR A 552 -25.24 1.42 24.79
N PRO A 553 -25.84 2.14 23.84
CA PRO A 553 -25.07 2.91 22.86
C PRO A 553 -24.03 3.84 23.52
N TYR A 554 -24.30 4.32 24.74
CA TYR A 554 -23.39 5.17 25.51
C TYR A 554 -22.16 4.46 26.08
N SER A 555 -22.13 3.13 26.08
CA SER A 555 -20.98 2.36 26.56
C SER A 555 -19.70 2.60 25.74
N LEU A 556 -19.82 3.02 24.48
CA LEU A 556 -18.68 3.35 23.61
C LEU A 556 -18.23 4.81 23.69
N LEU A 557 -18.97 5.68 24.38
CA LEU A 557 -18.65 7.11 24.45
C LEU A 557 -17.22 7.38 24.98
N PRO A 558 -16.74 6.71 26.06
CA PRO A 558 -15.36 6.87 26.52
C PRO A 558 -14.33 6.39 25.49
N PHE A 559 -14.61 5.30 24.79
CA PHE A 559 -13.73 4.80 23.73
C PHE A 559 -13.59 5.83 22.59
N PHE A 560 -14.70 6.43 22.13
CA PHE A 560 -14.65 7.47 21.11
C PHE A 560 -13.93 8.73 21.59
N THR A 561 -14.08 9.13 22.86
CA THR A 561 -13.31 10.24 23.44
C THR A 561 -11.82 9.94 23.50
N LEU A 562 -11.44 8.70 23.83
CA LEU A 562 -10.04 8.26 23.80
C LEU A 562 -9.47 8.27 22.39
N LEU A 563 -10.20 7.77 21.38
CA LEU A 563 -9.77 7.84 19.98
C LEU A 563 -9.57 9.29 19.52
N LEU A 564 -10.51 10.19 19.86
CA LEU A 564 -10.40 11.60 19.54
C LEU A 564 -9.19 12.24 20.23
N GLY A 565 -9.07 12.06 21.55
CA GLY A 565 -7.98 12.63 22.33
C GLY A 565 -6.61 12.13 21.89
N LEU A 566 -6.45 10.81 21.74
CA LEU A 566 -5.17 10.22 21.29
C LEU A 566 -4.81 10.65 19.87
N GLY A 567 -5.78 10.73 18.95
CA GLY A 567 -5.53 11.20 17.58
C GLY A 567 -5.01 12.65 17.56
N PHE A 568 -5.70 13.57 18.24
CA PHE A 568 -5.29 14.97 18.31
C PHE A 568 -3.96 15.16 19.06
N VAL A 569 -3.77 14.48 20.20
CA VAL A 569 -2.50 14.53 20.96
C VAL A 569 -1.34 14.02 20.10
N THR A 570 -1.54 12.93 19.37
CA THR A 570 -0.49 12.34 18.52
C THR A 570 -0.11 13.30 17.39
N VAL A 571 -1.08 13.91 16.72
CA VAL A 571 -0.81 14.91 15.67
C VAL A 571 -0.15 16.15 16.23
N SER A 572 -0.62 16.67 17.36
CA SER A 572 0.00 17.83 18.02
C SER A 572 1.43 17.52 18.46
N PHE A 573 1.67 16.31 18.98
CA PHE A 573 3.01 15.85 19.34
C PHE A 573 3.93 15.82 18.11
N PHE A 574 3.48 15.20 17.01
CA PHE A 574 4.27 15.14 15.78
C PHE A 574 4.48 16.51 15.15
N ALA A 575 3.46 17.36 15.07
CA ALA A 575 3.58 18.72 14.53
C ALA A 575 4.55 19.63 15.30
N SER A 576 4.93 19.26 16.53
CA SER A 576 5.70 20.14 17.42
C SER A 576 7.23 20.11 17.28
N GLY A 577 7.85 19.06 16.69
CA GLY A 577 9.25 18.75 17.02
C GLY A 577 10.30 18.66 15.90
N GLN A 578 11.02 19.75 15.63
CA GLN A 578 12.23 19.78 14.77
C GLN A 578 13.43 19.09 15.47
N GLY A 579 13.47 19.15 16.81
CA GLY A 579 14.55 18.60 17.64
C GLY A 579 14.58 17.07 17.79
N TRP A 580 13.60 16.34 17.25
CA TRP A 580 13.61 14.87 17.31
C TRP A 580 14.51 14.23 16.25
N SER A 581 14.78 14.96 15.15
CA SER A 581 15.73 14.54 14.12
C SER A 581 17.14 14.36 14.69
N GLU A 582 17.52 15.20 15.67
CA GLU A 582 18.83 15.16 16.35
C GLU A 582 19.03 13.91 17.21
N ILE A 583 17.96 13.26 17.69
CA ILE A 583 18.04 12.01 18.46
C ILE A 583 17.73 10.75 17.62
N GLY A 584 17.76 10.87 16.29
CA GLY A 584 17.56 9.74 15.37
C GLY A 584 16.11 9.25 15.27
N LEU A 585 15.14 9.95 15.87
CA LEU A 585 13.71 9.69 15.66
C LEU A 585 13.24 10.46 14.43
N THR A 586 13.62 9.98 13.25
CA THR A 586 13.16 10.49 11.95
C THR A 586 11.80 9.87 11.62
N LEU A 587 10.71 10.55 11.98
CA LEU A 587 9.33 10.12 11.72
C LEU A 587 8.64 11.02 10.68
N ASN A 588 7.82 10.40 9.83
CA ASN A 588 7.12 11.01 8.68
C ASN A 588 5.91 11.88 9.12
N ASN A 589 5.65 13.05 8.52
CA ASN A 589 4.40 13.82 8.75
C ASN A 589 3.13 13.05 8.38
N ASP A 590 3.23 12.15 7.42
CA ASP A 590 2.23 11.17 7.04
C ASP A 590 1.73 10.36 8.26
N LEU A 591 2.58 10.15 9.28
CA LEU A 591 2.23 9.47 10.52
C LEU A 591 1.16 10.22 11.34
N GLY A 592 1.34 11.53 11.52
CA GLY A 592 0.40 12.36 12.27
C GLY A 592 -0.99 12.29 11.66
N LEU A 593 -1.08 12.44 10.34
CA LEU A 593 -2.35 12.42 9.61
C LEU A 593 -3.09 11.09 9.78
N ARG A 594 -2.37 9.97 9.64
CA ARG A 594 -2.92 8.62 9.84
C ARG A 594 -3.43 8.40 11.25
N ALA A 595 -2.72 8.94 12.24
CA ALA A 595 -3.14 8.89 13.63
C ALA A 595 -4.37 9.75 13.92
N LEU A 596 -4.65 10.80 13.13
CA LEU A 596 -5.84 11.65 13.29
C LEU A 596 -7.11 11.04 12.70
N MET A 597 -6.98 10.17 11.69
CA MET A 597 -8.12 9.57 10.98
C MET A 597 -9.17 8.94 11.91
N PRO A 598 -8.81 8.18 12.98
CA PRO A 598 -9.79 7.71 13.96
C PRO A 598 -10.53 8.84 14.68
N GLY A 599 -9.86 9.97 14.95
CA GLY A 599 -10.47 11.17 15.51
C GLY A 599 -11.45 11.83 14.55
N GLN A 600 -11.09 11.97 13.27
CA GLN A 600 -11.99 12.49 12.22
C GLN A 600 -13.24 11.62 12.06
N LEU A 601 -13.08 10.29 12.09
CA LEU A 601 -14.21 9.37 12.11
C LEU A 601 -15.15 9.63 13.29
N VAL A 602 -14.60 9.81 14.50
CA VAL A 602 -15.41 10.15 15.68
C VAL A 602 -16.15 11.47 15.46
N LEU A 603 -15.48 12.51 14.99
CA LEU A 603 -16.12 13.79 14.69
C LEU A 603 -17.26 13.62 13.68
N ALA A 604 -17.08 12.81 12.63
CA ALA A 604 -18.11 12.57 11.61
C ALA A 604 -19.35 11.86 12.20
N LEU A 605 -19.13 10.84 13.04
CA LEU A 605 -20.23 10.15 13.73
C LEU A 605 -21.03 11.14 14.58
N PHE A 606 -20.38 11.92 15.43
CA PHE A 606 -21.07 12.84 16.35
C PHE A 606 -21.63 14.09 15.67
N ALA A 607 -21.08 14.52 14.54
CA ALA A 607 -21.61 15.63 13.75
C ALA A 607 -23.05 15.37 13.30
N GLY A 608 -23.36 14.14 12.91
CA GLY A 608 -24.73 13.78 12.54
C GLY A 608 -25.73 13.89 13.70
N TYR A 609 -25.31 13.49 14.90
CA TYR A 609 -26.12 13.67 16.11
C TYR A 609 -26.32 15.16 16.45
N PHE A 610 -25.27 15.97 16.33
CA PHE A 610 -25.36 17.42 16.53
C PHE A 610 -26.38 18.06 15.59
N MET A 611 -26.35 17.73 14.29
CA MET A 611 -27.28 18.31 13.32
C MET A 611 -28.74 18.06 13.69
N VAL A 612 -29.10 16.83 14.06
CA VAL A 612 -30.45 16.51 14.52
C VAL A 612 -30.84 17.35 15.75
N ARG A 613 -29.93 17.48 16.72
CA ARG A 613 -30.19 18.27 17.93
C ARG A 613 -30.28 19.76 17.66
N LEU A 614 -29.48 20.28 16.73
CA LEU A 614 -29.55 21.68 16.31
C LEU A 614 -30.95 22.01 15.72
N PHE A 615 -31.49 21.13 14.88
CA PHE A 615 -32.84 21.30 14.33
C PHE A 615 -33.95 21.14 15.39
N GLN A 616 -33.72 20.32 16.41
CA GLN A 616 -34.66 20.12 17.53
C GLN A 616 -34.51 21.14 18.67
N ALA A 617 -33.44 21.94 18.67
CA ALA A 617 -33.15 22.87 19.75
C ALA A 617 -34.28 23.89 19.94
N THR A 618 -34.62 24.16 21.20
CA THR A 618 -35.63 25.14 21.64
C THR A 618 -35.02 26.52 21.91
N TRP A 619 -33.91 26.85 21.25
CA TRP A 619 -33.25 28.16 21.36
C TRP A 619 -34.14 29.28 20.80
N ALA A 620 -33.88 30.52 21.23
CA ALA A 620 -34.51 31.70 20.65
C ALA A 620 -34.35 31.68 19.13
N ARG A 621 -35.43 31.96 18.40
CA ARG A 621 -35.49 31.89 16.93
C ARG A 621 -34.30 32.56 16.21
N PRO A 622 -33.83 33.78 16.57
CA PRO A 622 -32.68 34.38 15.88
C PRO A 622 -31.38 33.61 16.09
N VAL A 623 -31.14 33.08 17.30
CA VAL A 623 -29.95 32.28 17.62
C VAL A 623 -29.97 30.96 16.83
N LYS A 624 -31.12 30.29 16.79
CA LYS A 624 -31.30 29.06 16.03
C LYS A 624 -31.08 29.27 14.53
N ILE A 625 -31.67 30.33 13.97
CA ILE A 625 -31.49 30.68 12.55
C ILE A 625 -30.03 31.01 12.27
N GLY A 626 -29.36 31.78 13.13
CA GLY A 626 -27.94 32.10 12.98
C GLY A 626 -27.04 30.86 13.02
N ALA A 627 -27.27 29.95 13.97
CA ALA A 627 -26.50 28.71 14.08
C ALA A 627 -26.72 27.77 12.89
N ILE A 628 -27.98 27.62 12.43
CA ILE A 628 -28.28 26.84 11.22
C ILE A 628 -27.65 27.49 9.98
N GLY A 629 -27.74 28.82 9.86
CA GLY A 629 -27.15 29.57 8.75
C GLY A 629 -25.63 29.42 8.69
N LEU A 630 -24.95 29.53 9.85
CA LEU A 630 -23.50 29.30 9.95
C LEU A 630 -23.14 27.87 9.56
N MET A 631 -23.82 26.86 10.11
CA MET A 631 -23.56 25.46 9.77
C MET A 631 -23.83 25.17 8.29
N ALA A 632 -24.90 25.73 7.72
CA ALA A 632 -25.20 25.59 6.30
C ALA A 632 -24.11 26.23 5.42
N ALA A 633 -23.57 27.39 5.81
CA ALA A 633 -22.46 28.03 5.11
C ALA A 633 -21.18 27.18 5.18
N LEU A 634 -20.81 26.69 6.36
CA LEU A 634 -19.63 25.84 6.55
C LEU A 634 -19.76 24.51 5.79
N ILE A 635 -20.94 23.88 5.82
CA ILE A 635 -21.23 22.67 5.04
C ILE A 635 -21.17 22.97 3.54
N GLY A 636 -21.74 24.09 3.10
CA GLY A 636 -21.71 24.50 1.69
C GLY A 636 -20.29 24.65 1.17
N VAL A 637 -19.41 25.30 1.92
CA VAL A 637 -17.97 25.39 1.60
C VAL A 637 -17.32 24.01 1.66
N GLY A 638 -17.62 23.21 2.70
CA GLY A 638 -17.09 21.86 2.86
C GLY A 638 -17.47 20.90 1.72
N MET A 639 -18.63 21.09 1.10
CA MET A 639 -19.06 20.32 -0.08
C MET A 639 -18.36 20.72 -1.37
N LEU A 640 -17.78 21.93 -1.44
CA LEU A 640 -16.90 22.31 -2.55
C LEU A 640 -15.61 21.49 -2.55
N ASN A 641 -15.22 20.93 -1.40
CA ASN A 641 -13.96 20.23 -1.25
C ASN A 641 -13.91 18.88 -2.04
N PRO A 642 -14.85 17.93 -1.88
CA PRO A 642 -14.91 16.77 -2.76
C PRO A 642 -15.08 17.15 -4.23
N ALA A 643 -15.89 18.18 -4.54
CA ALA A 643 -16.05 18.65 -5.91
C ALA A 643 -14.73 19.15 -6.50
N TRP A 644 -13.94 19.88 -5.71
CA TRP A 644 -12.60 20.32 -6.06
C TRP A 644 -11.71 19.13 -6.38
N GLU A 645 -11.68 18.12 -5.52
CA GLU A 645 -10.87 16.90 -5.72
C GLU A 645 -11.31 16.07 -6.93
N PHE A 646 -12.63 15.98 -7.19
CA PHE A 646 -13.16 15.28 -8.36
C PHE A 646 -12.70 15.96 -9.64
N VAL A 647 -12.71 17.29 -9.66
CA VAL A 647 -12.23 18.04 -10.80
C VAL A 647 -10.70 17.94 -10.87
N ALA A 648 -9.97 18.20 -9.78
CA ALA A 648 -8.51 18.22 -9.77
C ALA A 648 -7.88 16.87 -10.18
N MET A 649 -8.25 15.78 -9.52
CA MET A 649 -7.66 14.45 -9.74
C MET A 649 -8.37 13.65 -10.83
N GLY A 650 -9.67 13.91 -11.02
CA GLY A 650 -10.50 13.18 -11.96
C GLY A 650 -10.54 13.83 -13.33
N LEU A 651 -11.05 15.06 -13.43
CA LEU A 651 -11.39 15.67 -14.73
C LEU A 651 -10.27 16.54 -15.32
N ALA A 652 -9.59 17.34 -14.51
CA ALA A 652 -8.65 18.36 -14.94
C ALA A 652 -7.36 17.78 -15.52
N LYS A 653 -6.99 16.57 -15.10
CA LYS A 653 -5.91 15.82 -15.75
C LYS A 653 -6.17 15.61 -17.25
N TYR A 654 -7.43 15.42 -17.66
CA TYR A 654 -7.82 15.27 -19.08
C TYR A 654 -7.94 16.61 -19.83
N TRP A 655 -7.88 17.74 -19.13
CA TRP A 655 -7.80 19.07 -19.74
C TRP A 655 -6.37 19.56 -19.91
N SER A 656 -5.42 18.83 -19.35
CA SER A 656 -3.99 19.11 -19.49
C SER A 656 -3.44 18.32 -20.68
N GLU A 657 -2.23 18.65 -21.12
CA GLU A 657 -1.50 17.78 -22.04
C GLU A 657 -1.26 16.42 -21.35
N PRO A 658 -1.34 15.31 -22.10
CA PRO A 658 -1.10 14.00 -21.53
C PRO A 658 0.33 13.94 -20.99
N GLN A 659 0.51 13.29 -19.85
CA GLN A 659 1.83 13.19 -19.22
C GLN A 659 2.80 12.35 -20.05
N LEU A 660 2.27 11.41 -20.83
CA LEU A 660 3.00 10.70 -21.86
C LEU A 660 2.57 11.16 -23.24
N THR A 661 3.53 11.59 -24.05
CA THR A 661 3.31 11.81 -25.47
C THR A 661 2.90 10.49 -26.16
N PRO A 662 2.18 10.55 -27.29
CA PRO A 662 1.81 9.36 -28.06
C PRO A 662 3.00 8.44 -28.33
N ASP A 663 4.17 9.00 -28.64
CA ASP A 663 5.34 8.20 -28.99
C ASP A 663 5.92 7.43 -27.80
N VAL A 664 6.02 8.05 -26.61
CA VAL A 664 6.41 7.34 -25.37
C VAL A 664 5.41 6.23 -25.08
N TYR A 665 4.13 6.56 -25.15
CA TYR A 665 3.06 5.62 -24.83
C TYR A 665 3.07 4.39 -25.75
N GLN A 666 3.15 4.60 -27.07
CA GLN A 666 3.23 3.52 -28.05
C GLN A 666 4.50 2.69 -27.90
N THR A 667 5.64 3.33 -27.59
CA THR A 667 6.89 2.61 -27.30
C THR A 667 6.75 1.72 -26.08
N LEU A 668 6.22 2.24 -24.97
CA LEU A 668 5.99 1.44 -23.76
C LEU A 668 4.97 0.31 -23.98
N ARG A 669 3.96 0.54 -24.83
CA ARG A 669 2.97 -0.48 -25.20
C ARG A 669 3.54 -1.56 -26.13
N ALA A 670 4.55 -1.24 -26.93
CA ALA A 670 5.23 -2.19 -27.79
C ALA A 670 6.18 -3.12 -27.01
N LEU A 671 6.65 -2.73 -25.82
CA LEU A 671 7.57 -3.54 -25.00
C LEU A 671 7.16 -5.02 -24.87
N PRO A 672 5.93 -5.39 -24.48
CA PRO A 672 5.54 -6.81 -24.39
C PRO A 672 5.56 -7.55 -25.74
N GLU A 673 5.40 -6.83 -26.86
CA GLU A 673 5.32 -7.39 -28.21
C GLU A 673 6.70 -7.58 -28.84
N VAL A 674 7.62 -6.66 -28.58
CA VAL A 674 8.96 -6.62 -29.22
C VAL A 674 10.07 -7.21 -28.36
N THR A 675 9.75 -7.56 -27.11
CA THR A 675 10.67 -8.22 -26.21
C THR A 675 10.33 -9.70 -26.07
N ALA A 676 11.33 -10.57 -25.88
CA ALA A 676 11.11 -12.00 -25.83
C ALA A 676 10.12 -12.39 -24.68
N PRO A 677 9.04 -13.14 -24.95
CA PRO A 677 8.19 -13.67 -23.90
C PRO A 677 8.91 -14.82 -23.21
N GLN A 678 9.52 -14.57 -22.04
CA GLN A 678 10.25 -15.62 -21.33
C GLN A 678 10.01 -15.57 -19.82
N GLU A 679 9.92 -16.76 -19.21
CA GLU A 679 9.89 -17.02 -17.76
C GLU A 679 11.10 -16.43 -16.99
N LYS A 680 12.04 -15.81 -17.72
CA LYS A 680 13.23 -15.09 -17.24
C LYS A 680 13.42 -13.76 -17.97
N ALA A 681 12.35 -13.02 -18.27
CA ALA A 681 12.46 -11.70 -18.87
C ALA A 681 13.38 -10.83 -18.00
N LEU A 682 14.54 -10.48 -18.56
CA LEU A 682 15.51 -9.62 -17.92
C LEU A 682 15.00 -8.16 -17.93
N PRO A 683 15.57 -7.30 -17.08
CA PRO A 683 15.12 -5.93 -16.93
C PRO A 683 15.39 -5.04 -18.16
N VAL A 684 14.48 -4.09 -18.38
CA VAL A 684 14.74 -2.94 -19.28
C VAL A 684 15.36 -1.79 -18.48
N VAL A 685 16.43 -1.18 -19.00
CA VAL A 685 17.11 -0.03 -18.36
C VAL A 685 16.73 1.28 -19.02
N GLN A 686 16.55 2.34 -18.23
CA GLN A 686 16.12 3.66 -18.69
C GLN A 686 16.89 4.81 -18.03
N HIS A 687 17.02 5.96 -18.71
CA HIS A 687 17.67 7.16 -18.18
C HIS A 687 16.68 8.14 -17.51
N ARG A 688 17.25 9.23 -16.96
CA ARG A 688 16.87 10.00 -15.76
C ARG A 688 15.58 10.83 -15.81
N LEU A 689 15.03 11.16 -16.97
CA LEU A 689 14.24 12.40 -17.07
C LEU A 689 12.74 12.23 -17.22
N HIS A 690 12.26 11.00 -17.41
CA HIS A 690 10.84 10.77 -17.40
C HIS A 690 10.36 10.56 -15.96
N ARG A 691 9.94 11.65 -15.29
CA ARG A 691 9.07 11.53 -14.11
C ARG A 691 7.98 10.51 -14.46
N ASP A 692 7.88 9.45 -13.68
CA ASP A 692 6.86 8.39 -13.80
C ASP A 692 7.08 7.34 -14.90
N ALA A 693 8.20 7.30 -15.65
CA ALA A 693 8.39 6.24 -16.66
C ALA A 693 8.49 4.83 -16.07
N SER A 694 9.09 4.68 -14.89
CA SER A 694 9.12 3.39 -14.19
C SER A 694 7.71 2.85 -13.96
N ARG A 695 6.79 3.72 -13.54
CA ARG A 695 5.38 3.41 -13.36
C ARG A 695 4.73 2.98 -14.67
N PHE A 696 4.92 3.75 -15.73
CA PHE A 696 4.26 3.43 -17.01
C PHE A 696 4.80 2.16 -17.64
N GLN A 697 6.09 1.89 -17.49
CA GLN A 697 6.68 0.65 -17.95
C GLN A 697 6.10 -0.56 -17.21
N LEU A 698 5.88 -0.47 -15.90
CA LEU A 698 5.22 -1.53 -15.14
C LEU A 698 3.77 -1.75 -15.59
N SER A 699 3.02 -0.66 -15.83
CA SER A 699 1.59 -0.74 -16.20
C SER A 699 1.35 -1.10 -17.67
N LEU A 700 2.19 -0.62 -18.58
CA LEU A 700 2.01 -0.75 -20.03
C LEU A 700 2.95 -1.81 -20.63
N GLY A 701 4.20 -1.81 -20.19
CA GLY A 701 5.25 -2.68 -20.73
C GLY A 701 5.24 -4.10 -20.17
N SER A 702 4.49 -4.36 -19.09
CA SER A 702 4.41 -5.67 -18.40
C SER A 702 5.78 -6.30 -18.12
N ARG A 703 6.82 -5.45 -17.97
CA ARG A 703 8.20 -5.84 -17.68
C ARG A 703 8.70 -5.07 -16.46
N PRO A 704 9.49 -5.69 -15.57
CA PRO A 704 10.16 -4.97 -14.50
C PRO A 704 11.12 -3.93 -15.10
N VAL A 705 11.15 -2.75 -14.49
CA VAL A 705 12.17 -1.72 -14.82
C VAL A 705 13.44 -2.16 -14.12
N GLY A 706 14.53 -2.47 -14.82
CA GLY A 706 15.75 -2.85 -14.11
C GLY A 706 16.25 -1.75 -13.22
N PHE A 707 16.54 -0.64 -13.89
CA PHE A 707 17.30 0.46 -13.34
C PHE A 707 16.86 1.75 -14.01
N SER A 708 16.64 2.77 -13.20
CA SER A 708 16.53 4.16 -13.64
C SER A 708 17.70 4.95 -13.04
N THR A 709 18.33 5.82 -13.83
CA THR A 709 19.38 6.71 -13.31
C THR A 709 18.83 7.85 -12.44
N GLY A 710 17.51 8.07 -12.41
CA GLY A 710 16.87 9.18 -11.70
C GLY A 710 16.01 8.77 -10.51
N GLU A 711 15.42 7.58 -10.59
CA GLU A 711 14.61 7.03 -9.51
C GLU A 711 15.41 5.99 -8.77
N ALA A 712 15.44 6.13 -7.45
CA ALA A 712 16.03 5.20 -6.53
C ALA A 712 15.10 3.96 -6.41
N VAL A 713 14.83 3.31 -7.55
CA VAL A 713 13.94 2.16 -7.63
C VAL A 713 14.56 1.15 -8.60
N VAL A 714 14.97 0.02 -8.04
CA VAL A 714 15.54 -1.12 -8.75
C VAL A 714 14.55 -2.26 -8.66
N PHE A 715 14.06 -2.78 -9.79
CA PHE A 715 13.13 -3.91 -9.80
C PHE A 715 13.83 -5.25 -10.09
N HIS A 716 15.15 -5.31 -9.92
CA HIS A 716 15.94 -6.50 -10.20
C HIS A 716 16.24 -7.32 -8.93
N PRO A 717 15.91 -8.62 -8.89
CA PRO A 717 16.07 -9.47 -7.70
C PRO A 717 17.53 -9.78 -7.34
N ASP A 718 18.50 -9.66 -8.26
CA ASP A 718 19.89 -10.09 -7.99
C ASP A 718 20.89 -8.95 -7.64
N VAL A 719 20.41 -7.73 -7.45
CA VAL A 719 21.31 -6.56 -7.25
C VAL A 719 21.76 -6.45 -5.81
N LYS A 720 22.88 -7.09 -5.47
CA LYS A 720 23.44 -7.04 -4.10
C LYS A 720 23.82 -5.62 -3.62
N ASP A 721 23.95 -4.65 -4.52
CA ASP A 721 24.29 -3.26 -4.18
C ASP A 721 23.58 -2.27 -5.12
N ILE A 722 22.53 -1.59 -4.61
CA ILE A 722 21.74 -0.61 -5.35
C ILE A 722 22.58 0.62 -5.72
N ALA A 723 23.50 1.04 -4.86
CA ALA A 723 24.34 2.21 -5.12
C ALA A 723 25.26 1.93 -6.30
N LEU A 724 25.87 0.74 -6.33
CA LEU A 724 26.66 0.26 -7.46
C LEU A 724 25.80 0.18 -8.73
N ALA A 725 24.58 -0.37 -8.66
CA ALA A 725 23.72 -0.47 -9.84
C ALA A 725 23.30 0.89 -10.39
N HIS A 726 23.03 1.86 -9.51
CA HIS A 726 22.75 3.23 -9.89
C HIS A 726 23.95 3.89 -10.56
N GLU A 727 25.14 3.69 -10.01
CA GLU A 727 26.41 4.14 -10.60
C GLU A 727 26.65 3.50 -11.97
N LEU A 728 26.52 2.18 -12.09
CA LEU A 728 26.68 1.45 -13.35
C LEU A 728 25.67 1.92 -14.41
N SER A 729 24.42 2.18 -14.02
CA SER A 729 23.39 2.71 -14.92
C SER A 729 23.76 4.10 -15.43
N GLN A 730 24.23 4.99 -14.55
CA GLN A 730 24.72 6.33 -14.95
C GLN A 730 25.89 6.22 -15.91
N GLN A 731 26.89 5.39 -15.57
CA GLN A 731 28.05 5.17 -16.43
C GLN A 731 27.66 4.57 -17.78
N ALA A 732 26.71 3.62 -17.83
CA ALA A 732 26.23 3.01 -19.07
C ALA A 732 25.67 4.05 -20.06
N PHE A 733 24.94 5.05 -19.56
CA PHE A 733 24.40 6.12 -20.40
C PHE A 733 25.44 7.20 -20.73
N ASP A 734 26.27 7.61 -19.77
CA ASP A 734 27.24 8.70 -19.91
C ASP A 734 28.46 8.31 -20.78
N ASN A 735 28.80 7.02 -20.85
CA ASN A 735 29.97 6.53 -21.58
C ASN A 735 29.78 6.64 -23.11
N GLY A 736 30.78 7.18 -23.81
CA GLY A 736 30.74 7.35 -25.27
C GLY A 736 31.08 6.11 -26.09
N LEU A 737 31.71 5.10 -25.47
CA LEU A 737 32.12 3.89 -26.17
C LEU A 737 31.02 2.83 -26.13
N PRO A 738 30.66 2.25 -27.30
CA PRO A 738 29.65 1.19 -27.37
C PRO A 738 29.99 -0.02 -26.48
N VAL A 739 31.24 -0.50 -26.52
CA VAL A 739 31.68 -1.70 -25.78
C VAL A 739 31.57 -1.57 -24.26
N TRP A 740 31.83 -0.38 -23.71
CA TRP A 740 31.74 -0.16 -22.27
C TRP A 740 30.31 0.09 -21.82
N SER A 741 29.52 0.82 -22.60
CA SER A 741 28.09 0.92 -22.33
C SER A 741 27.46 -0.48 -22.31
N TYR A 742 27.84 -1.32 -23.28
CA TYR A 742 27.44 -2.71 -23.38
C TYR A 742 27.86 -3.53 -22.15
N GLN A 743 29.12 -3.43 -21.72
CA GLN A 743 29.62 -4.04 -20.48
C GLN A 743 28.76 -3.67 -19.27
N MET A 744 28.46 -2.39 -19.08
CA MET A 744 27.68 -1.92 -17.94
C MET A 744 26.25 -2.46 -17.99
N PHE A 745 25.61 -2.47 -19.16
CA PHE A 745 24.27 -3.07 -19.32
C PHE A 745 24.28 -4.59 -19.06
N GLN A 746 25.32 -5.32 -19.48
CA GLN A 746 25.49 -6.74 -19.15
C GLN A 746 25.66 -6.97 -17.64
N ASN A 747 26.45 -6.12 -16.97
CA ASN A 747 26.62 -6.17 -15.50
C ASN A 747 25.35 -5.84 -14.72
N LEU A 748 24.46 -5.03 -15.31
CA LEU A 748 23.11 -4.79 -14.80
C LEU A 748 22.15 -5.96 -15.11
N GLY A 749 22.55 -6.93 -15.93
CA GLY A 749 21.68 -7.99 -16.41
C GLY A 749 20.59 -7.49 -17.37
N ALA A 750 20.80 -6.38 -18.07
CA ALA A 750 19.82 -5.78 -18.97
C ALA A 750 19.80 -6.47 -20.34
N ASP A 751 18.61 -6.82 -20.83
CA ASP A 751 18.39 -7.35 -22.19
C ASP A 751 17.82 -6.31 -23.15
N TYR A 752 17.21 -5.23 -22.63
CA TYR A 752 16.72 -4.12 -23.43
C TYR A 752 16.99 -2.77 -22.76
N ILE A 753 17.03 -1.72 -23.58
CA ILE A 753 17.21 -0.32 -23.17
C ILE A 753 16.06 0.48 -23.78
N PHE A 754 15.49 1.38 -22.99
CA PHE A 754 14.56 2.38 -23.47
C PHE A 754 15.32 3.68 -23.75
N VAL A 755 15.32 4.11 -25.02
CA VAL A 755 16.06 5.30 -25.48
C VAL A 755 15.07 6.36 -25.98
N GLY A 756 15.07 7.57 -25.41
CA GLY A 756 14.24 8.70 -25.84
C GLY A 756 15.04 9.99 -26.08
N PRO A 757 14.39 11.15 -26.32
CA PRO A 757 15.05 12.44 -26.50
C PRO A 757 15.94 12.85 -25.33
N ALA A 758 15.49 12.63 -24.09
CA ALA A 758 16.24 13.01 -22.91
C ALA A 758 17.45 12.11 -22.69
N GLU A 759 17.33 10.82 -23.03
CA GLU A 759 18.45 9.91 -23.18
C GLU A 759 19.38 10.49 -24.25
N ARG A 760 18.91 10.82 -25.46
CA ARG A 760 19.76 11.33 -26.55
C ARG A 760 20.44 12.67 -26.23
N GLU A 761 19.81 13.52 -25.42
CA GLU A 761 20.37 14.80 -24.97
C GLU A 761 21.40 14.61 -23.84
N ALA A 762 21.14 13.71 -22.90
CA ALA A 762 22.07 13.37 -21.83
C ALA A 762 23.25 12.51 -22.32
N MET A 763 22.98 11.62 -23.26
CA MET A 763 23.94 10.79 -23.96
C MET A 763 24.73 11.71 -24.87
N ARG A 764 25.96 12.04 -24.48
CA ARG A 764 26.88 12.78 -25.35
C ARG A 764 27.14 12.09 -26.70
N HIS A 765 26.76 10.81 -26.82
CA HIS A 765 27.06 9.89 -27.92
C HIS A 765 25.89 8.93 -28.25
N PRO A 766 24.73 9.40 -28.76
CA PRO A 766 23.61 8.51 -29.10
C PRO A 766 23.93 7.51 -30.21
N GLU A 767 24.92 7.79 -31.06
CA GLU A 767 25.35 6.93 -32.15
C GLU A 767 25.93 5.57 -31.69
N LYS A 768 26.25 5.42 -30.40
CA LYS A 768 26.78 4.16 -29.86
C LYS A 768 25.80 2.99 -29.98
N TYR A 769 24.49 3.25 -29.98
CA TYR A 769 23.45 2.22 -30.13
C TYR A 769 23.24 1.77 -31.58
N GLU A 770 23.85 2.45 -32.54
CA GLU A 770 23.90 2.00 -33.94
C GLU A 770 24.89 0.85 -34.13
N HIS A 771 25.72 0.57 -33.11
CA HIS A 771 26.72 -0.49 -33.13
C HIS A 771 26.09 -1.89 -33.03
N LYS A 772 25.81 -2.47 -34.20
CA LYS A 772 25.02 -3.72 -34.35
C LYS A 772 25.53 -4.93 -33.59
N GLN A 773 26.79 -4.96 -33.20
CA GLN A 773 27.34 -6.05 -32.38
C GLN A 773 26.85 -6.01 -30.93
N TYR A 774 26.66 -4.83 -30.38
CA TYR A 774 26.29 -4.64 -28.98
C TYR A 774 24.79 -4.37 -28.83
N PHE A 775 24.22 -3.69 -29.81
CA PHE A 775 22.88 -3.12 -29.72
C PHE A 775 22.10 -3.37 -31.00
N GLN A 776 20.81 -3.70 -30.85
CA GLN A 776 19.90 -3.87 -31.96
C GLN A 776 18.59 -3.14 -31.68
N PRO A 777 18.27 -2.05 -32.40
CA PRO A 777 16.94 -1.45 -32.33
C PRO A 777 15.87 -2.47 -32.76
N VAL A 778 14.93 -2.78 -31.88
CA VAL A 778 13.82 -3.72 -32.15
C VAL A 778 12.49 -3.01 -32.35
N PHE A 779 12.39 -1.76 -31.92
CA PHE A 779 11.23 -0.91 -32.11
C PHE A 779 11.64 0.56 -32.11
N ALA A 780 10.96 1.37 -32.93
CA ALA A 780 11.14 2.82 -32.97
C ALA A 780 9.79 3.51 -33.20
N GLN A 781 9.53 4.58 -32.46
CA GLN A 781 8.36 5.43 -32.61
C GLN A 781 8.73 6.87 -32.26
N GLY A 782 8.68 7.76 -33.24
CA GLY A 782 9.19 9.13 -33.07
C GLY A 782 10.68 9.10 -32.68
N ASP A 783 11.03 9.83 -31.63
CA ASP A 783 12.40 9.88 -31.09
C ASP A 783 12.68 8.78 -30.03
N PHE A 784 11.73 7.87 -29.82
CA PHE A 784 11.81 6.79 -28.84
C PHE A 784 12.11 5.45 -29.49
N GLU A 785 12.99 4.67 -28.87
CA GLU A 785 13.43 3.36 -29.35
C GLU A 785 13.51 2.35 -28.21
N ILE A 786 13.23 1.10 -28.54
CA ILE A 786 13.59 -0.04 -27.71
C ILE A 786 14.78 -0.71 -28.37
N VAL A 787 15.88 -0.74 -27.65
CA VAL A 787 17.15 -1.27 -28.13
C VAL A 787 17.45 -2.54 -27.36
N GLN A 788 17.54 -3.67 -28.06
CA GLN A 788 18.01 -4.91 -27.47
C GLN A 788 19.51 -4.83 -27.19
N VAL A 789 19.91 -5.24 -25.99
CA VAL A 789 21.30 -5.51 -25.65
C VAL A 789 21.60 -6.91 -26.15
N ASN A 790 22.49 -7.03 -27.12
CA ASN A 790 22.77 -8.34 -27.72
C ASN A 790 23.36 -9.29 -26.67
N PRO A 791 23.00 -10.58 -26.68
CA PRO A 791 23.62 -11.56 -25.81
C PRO A 791 25.16 -11.53 -25.97
N PRO A 792 25.93 -11.71 -24.89
CA PRO A 792 27.38 -11.73 -24.96
C PRO A 792 27.85 -12.85 -25.89
N ALA A 793 28.88 -12.55 -26.69
CA ALA A 793 29.59 -13.53 -27.50
C ALA A 793 30.42 -14.54 -26.67
N TYR A 794 30.31 -14.45 -25.34
CA TYR A 794 30.96 -15.30 -24.35
C TYR A 794 29.92 -15.79 -23.32
N SER A 795 30.23 -16.86 -22.60
CA SER A 795 29.37 -17.34 -21.52
C SER A 795 29.79 -16.70 -20.20
N PRO A 796 28.97 -15.81 -19.60
CA PRO A 796 29.35 -15.14 -18.35
C PRO A 796 29.49 -16.12 -17.17
N ASP A 797 28.83 -17.29 -17.23
CA ASP A 797 28.85 -18.27 -16.14
C ASP A 797 29.91 -19.37 -16.31
N GLN A 798 30.61 -19.41 -17.44
CA GLN A 798 31.58 -20.46 -17.76
C GLN A 798 32.92 -19.85 -18.15
N PRO A 799 33.84 -19.65 -17.18
CA PRO A 799 35.16 -19.13 -17.51
C PRO A 799 35.90 -20.08 -18.46
N GLN A 800 36.48 -19.54 -19.52
CA GLN A 800 37.28 -20.29 -20.48
C GLN A 800 38.71 -20.49 -20.00
N ALA A 801 39.22 -19.60 -19.15
CA ALA A 801 40.50 -19.77 -18.47
C ALA A 801 40.53 -18.98 -17.15
N THR A 802 41.46 -19.33 -16.28
CA THR A 802 41.74 -18.67 -15.02
C THR A 802 43.23 -18.41 -14.86
N PHE A 803 43.57 -17.32 -14.16
CA PHE A 803 44.94 -16.93 -13.82
C PHE A 803 45.03 -16.62 -12.33
N ASP A 804 46.26 -16.62 -11.82
CA ASP A 804 46.58 -16.38 -10.40
C ASP A 804 45.71 -17.22 -9.46
N ASN A 805 45.71 -18.54 -9.68
CA ASN A 805 44.94 -19.51 -8.89
C ASN A 805 43.42 -19.21 -8.84
N GLY A 806 42.86 -18.72 -9.95
CA GLY A 806 41.43 -18.40 -10.03
C GLY A 806 41.07 -17.00 -9.55
N ALA A 807 42.03 -16.13 -9.21
CA ALA A 807 41.71 -14.76 -8.81
C ALA A 807 41.12 -13.93 -9.95
N ILE A 808 41.54 -14.19 -11.18
CA ILE A 808 41.02 -13.55 -12.40
C ILE A 808 40.61 -14.60 -13.43
N GLU A 809 39.42 -14.42 -13.97
CA GLU A 809 38.79 -15.29 -14.95
C GLU A 809 38.78 -14.61 -16.31
N PHE A 810 39.11 -15.37 -17.35
CA PHE A 810 38.90 -15.02 -18.74
C PHE A 810 37.64 -15.72 -19.23
N LEU A 811 36.63 -14.94 -19.59
CA LEU A 811 35.30 -15.44 -19.97
C LEU A 811 35.19 -15.73 -21.47
N GLY A 812 36.01 -15.05 -22.28
CA GLY A 812 36.08 -15.24 -23.72
C GLY A 812 36.52 -13.98 -24.45
N GLN A 813 36.38 -14.02 -25.79
CA GLN A 813 36.84 -12.98 -26.69
C GLN A 813 35.96 -12.89 -27.94
N PHE A 814 35.99 -11.74 -28.58
CA PHE A 814 35.38 -11.53 -29.89
C PHE A 814 36.08 -10.37 -30.64
N ILE A 815 35.79 -10.22 -31.92
CA ILE A 815 36.25 -9.08 -32.72
C ILE A 815 35.11 -8.09 -32.86
N ASP A 816 35.42 -6.83 -32.58
CA ASP A 816 34.61 -5.66 -32.89
C ASP A 816 35.04 -5.10 -34.25
N PRO A 817 34.21 -5.18 -35.31
CA PRO A 817 34.56 -4.70 -36.64
C PRO A 817 34.46 -3.19 -36.79
N GLN A 818 33.92 -2.48 -35.79
CA GLN A 818 33.72 -1.02 -35.79
C GLN A 818 34.16 -0.42 -34.46
N ALA A 819 35.28 -0.93 -33.94
CA ALA A 819 35.80 -0.52 -32.65
C ALA A 819 36.07 0.99 -32.62
N ARG A 820 35.73 1.59 -31.47
CA ARG A 820 36.09 2.96 -31.13
C ARG A 820 37.01 2.94 -29.93
N PHE A 821 38.11 3.67 -30.01
CA PHE A 821 39.08 3.76 -28.93
C PHE A 821 38.95 5.11 -28.19
N PRO A 822 39.31 5.18 -26.90
CA PRO A 822 39.33 6.45 -26.17
C PRO A 822 40.15 7.52 -26.88
N GLY A 823 39.61 8.75 -26.92
CA GLY A 823 40.24 9.90 -27.57
C GLY A 823 39.91 10.06 -29.06
N GLU A 824 39.29 9.09 -29.70
CA GLU A 824 38.82 9.22 -31.09
C GLU A 824 37.50 10.02 -31.15
N SER A 825 37.51 11.13 -31.90
CA SER A 825 36.39 12.08 -31.95
C SER A 825 35.49 11.94 -33.18
N SER A 826 35.84 11.08 -34.14
CA SER A 826 35.11 10.93 -35.40
C SER A 826 34.69 9.50 -35.67
N ALA A 827 33.42 9.30 -36.00
CA ALA A 827 32.78 8.02 -36.33
C ALA A 827 33.27 7.34 -37.63
N GLY A 828 34.38 7.80 -38.24
CA GLY A 828 34.74 7.51 -39.63
C GLY A 828 35.84 6.46 -39.87
N ASP A 829 36.74 6.22 -38.91
CA ASP A 829 37.97 5.44 -39.14
C ASP A 829 38.13 4.25 -38.17
N GLY A 830 37.03 3.75 -37.59
CA GLY A 830 37.07 2.63 -36.65
C GLY A 830 37.71 1.38 -37.25
N GLY A 831 38.84 0.94 -36.68
CA GLY A 831 39.51 -0.31 -37.05
C GLY A 831 38.87 -1.53 -36.37
N TYR A 832 39.44 -2.71 -36.61
CA TYR A 832 39.06 -3.91 -35.86
C TYR A 832 39.59 -3.81 -34.42
N GLY A 833 38.74 -4.04 -33.44
CA GLY A 833 39.11 -4.18 -32.03
C GLY A 833 39.01 -5.63 -31.57
N PHE A 834 40.07 -6.16 -30.97
CA PHE A 834 40.01 -7.43 -30.27
C PHE A 834 39.54 -7.19 -28.83
N VAL A 835 38.35 -7.68 -28.51
CA VAL A 835 37.72 -7.50 -27.20
C VAL A 835 37.88 -8.77 -26.38
N THR A 836 38.33 -8.62 -25.13
CA THR A 836 38.50 -9.69 -24.16
C THR A 836 37.63 -9.43 -22.93
N ALA A 837 36.98 -10.48 -22.42
CA ALA A 837 36.07 -10.40 -21.28
C ALA A 837 36.72 -11.01 -20.04
N TRP A 838 36.78 -10.23 -18.95
CA TRP A 838 37.47 -10.59 -17.72
C TRP A 838 36.55 -10.44 -16.50
N ARG A 839 36.81 -11.21 -15.44
CA ARG A 839 36.10 -11.07 -14.15
C ARG A 839 37.04 -11.37 -13.00
N LEU A 840 37.01 -10.54 -11.96
CA LEU A 840 37.67 -10.87 -10.68
C LEU A 840 36.75 -11.74 -9.83
N THR A 841 37.29 -12.81 -9.25
CA THR A 841 36.54 -13.62 -8.28
C THR A 841 36.53 -12.99 -6.89
N ASN A 842 37.61 -12.27 -6.54
CA ASN A 842 37.82 -11.64 -5.24
C ASN A 842 38.56 -10.30 -5.39
N PRO A 843 38.45 -9.36 -4.42
CA PRO A 843 39.27 -8.15 -4.41
C PRO A 843 40.76 -8.49 -4.45
N THR A 844 41.53 -7.74 -5.24
CA THR A 844 42.99 -7.93 -5.37
C THR A 844 43.72 -6.62 -5.16
N ALA A 845 44.97 -6.69 -4.67
CA ALA A 845 45.89 -5.54 -4.66
C ALA A 845 46.80 -5.51 -5.91
N LYS A 846 46.73 -6.55 -6.75
CA LYS A 846 47.55 -6.70 -7.94
C LYS A 846 46.94 -5.96 -9.13
N ASN A 847 47.82 -5.37 -9.93
CA ASN A 847 47.49 -4.61 -11.12
C ASN A 847 48.01 -5.36 -12.35
N TYR A 848 47.15 -6.16 -12.96
CA TYR A 848 47.54 -7.07 -14.04
C TYR A 848 47.72 -6.33 -15.36
N THR A 849 48.77 -6.71 -16.11
CA THR A 849 49.00 -6.32 -17.50
C THR A 849 48.72 -7.50 -18.40
N VAL A 850 47.93 -7.28 -19.45
CA VAL A 850 47.71 -8.27 -20.50
C VAL A 850 48.75 -8.07 -21.60
N PHE A 851 49.29 -9.17 -22.12
CA PHE A 851 50.01 -9.17 -23.40
C PHE A 851 49.19 -9.98 -24.40
N ILE A 852 49.09 -9.47 -25.63
CA ILE A 852 48.36 -10.10 -26.73
C ILE A 852 49.31 -10.18 -27.91
N HIS A 853 49.61 -11.39 -28.36
CA HIS A 853 50.46 -11.68 -29.51
C HIS A 853 49.62 -12.24 -30.65
N LEU A 854 49.80 -11.66 -31.84
CA LEU A 854 49.30 -12.20 -33.10
C LEU A 854 50.45 -12.94 -33.76
N VAL A 855 50.32 -14.25 -33.88
CA VAL A 855 51.43 -15.16 -34.23
C VAL A 855 51.12 -15.87 -35.54
N ASP A 856 52.10 -15.94 -36.45
CA ASP A 856 51.99 -16.69 -37.71
C ASP A 856 52.08 -18.23 -37.49
N ALA A 857 51.98 -18.98 -38.59
CA ALA A 857 52.04 -20.44 -38.55
C ALA A 857 53.41 -20.98 -38.09
N GLU A 858 54.48 -20.22 -38.33
CA GLU A 858 55.84 -20.51 -37.92
C GLU A 858 56.12 -20.19 -36.44
N GLY A 859 55.20 -19.50 -35.77
CA GLY A 859 55.34 -19.12 -34.37
C GLY A 859 55.98 -17.74 -34.15
N ASN A 860 56.21 -16.96 -35.21
CA ASN A 860 56.74 -15.60 -35.12
C ASN A 860 55.63 -14.62 -34.73
N ILE A 861 55.97 -13.66 -33.86
CA ILE A 861 55.05 -12.59 -33.47
C ILE A 861 55.01 -11.56 -34.61
N VAL A 862 53.85 -11.46 -35.26
CA VAL A 862 53.57 -10.49 -36.34
C VAL A 862 53.18 -9.14 -35.76
N ALA A 863 52.43 -9.15 -34.66
CA ALA A 863 52.04 -7.96 -33.93
C ALA A 863 51.83 -8.28 -32.45
N GLN A 864 52.00 -7.27 -31.59
CA GLN A 864 51.87 -7.38 -30.15
C GLN A 864 51.22 -6.13 -29.57
N ALA A 865 50.41 -6.32 -28.54
CA ALA A 865 49.85 -5.26 -27.71
C ALA A 865 49.97 -5.65 -26.24
N ASP A 866 50.66 -4.81 -25.46
CA ASP A 866 50.82 -4.98 -24.02
C ASP A 866 50.30 -3.74 -23.32
N HIS A 867 49.30 -3.90 -22.47
CA HIS A 867 48.73 -2.80 -21.70
C HIS A 867 48.14 -3.32 -20.40
N GLN A 868 47.98 -2.42 -19.44
CA GLN A 868 47.29 -2.75 -18.21
C GLN A 868 45.83 -3.10 -18.53
N LEU A 869 45.31 -4.19 -17.95
CA LEU A 869 43.94 -4.61 -18.21
C LEU A 869 42.97 -3.46 -17.96
N TRP A 870 42.16 -3.14 -18.98
CA TRP A 870 41.14 -2.09 -18.95
C TRP A 870 41.70 -0.65 -18.80
N ALA A 871 42.96 -0.41 -19.19
CA ALA A 871 43.65 0.88 -18.99
C ALA A 871 43.61 1.84 -20.19
N TRP A 872 42.44 2.06 -20.78
CA TRP A 872 42.31 3.03 -21.86
C TRP A 872 41.63 4.32 -21.35
N ASP A 873 42.45 5.35 -21.06
CA ASP A 873 42.13 6.78 -20.84
C ASP A 873 40.68 7.23 -20.51
N VAL A 874 40.12 6.79 -19.38
CA VAL A 874 39.01 7.50 -18.69
C VAL A 874 39.41 7.83 -17.27
N LYS A 875 39.18 9.08 -16.84
CA LYS A 875 39.54 9.62 -15.51
C LYS A 875 38.90 8.91 -14.30
N SER A 876 37.99 7.97 -14.51
CA SER A 876 37.28 7.20 -13.47
C SER A 876 37.60 5.71 -13.48
N GLU A 877 38.41 5.23 -14.41
CA GLU A 877 38.66 3.81 -14.63
C GLU A 877 40.09 3.46 -14.20
N GLY A 878 40.19 2.43 -13.36
CA GLY A 878 41.37 2.16 -12.56
C GLY A 878 41.97 0.79 -12.79
N PRO A 879 43.16 0.56 -12.25
CA PRO A 879 43.85 -0.71 -12.41
C PRO A 879 43.04 -1.85 -11.77
N THR A 880 43.35 -3.13 -12.05
CA THR A 880 42.55 -4.27 -11.56
C THR A 880 42.31 -4.28 -10.04
N SER A 881 43.14 -3.62 -9.24
CA SER A 881 42.88 -3.44 -7.81
C SER A 881 41.63 -2.62 -7.45
N THR A 882 41.06 -1.86 -8.40
CA THR A 882 39.84 -1.07 -8.21
C THR A 882 38.60 -1.72 -8.80
N TRP A 883 38.73 -2.88 -9.44
CA TRP A 883 37.58 -3.58 -10.02
C TRP A 883 36.68 -4.13 -8.91
N THR A 884 35.37 -4.02 -9.14
CA THR A 884 34.39 -4.67 -8.28
C THR A 884 34.35 -6.17 -8.63
N PRO A 885 34.59 -7.08 -7.68
CA PRO A 885 34.53 -8.51 -7.94
C PRO A 885 33.18 -8.93 -8.50
N GLN A 886 33.18 -9.99 -9.29
CA GLN A 886 32.02 -10.58 -9.97
C GLN A 886 31.43 -9.77 -11.12
N LEU A 887 31.86 -8.52 -11.32
CA LEU A 887 31.52 -7.78 -12.54
C LEU A 887 32.40 -8.21 -13.71
N VAL A 888 31.83 -8.17 -14.91
CA VAL A 888 32.54 -8.37 -16.15
C VAL A 888 33.18 -7.07 -16.60
N HIS A 889 34.43 -7.14 -17.04
CA HIS A 889 35.21 -6.05 -17.61
C HIS A 889 35.60 -6.40 -19.04
N LEU A 890 35.25 -5.54 -20.00
CA LEU A 890 35.58 -5.70 -21.41
C LEU A 890 36.77 -4.82 -21.76
N ASP A 891 37.90 -5.46 -22.06
CA ASP A 891 39.12 -4.81 -22.50
C ASP A 891 39.22 -4.88 -24.03
N ILE A 892 39.43 -3.73 -24.68
CA ILE A 892 39.48 -3.60 -26.14
C ILE A 892 40.89 -3.23 -26.59
N THR A 893 41.41 -3.97 -27.56
CA THR A 893 42.75 -3.78 -28.11
C THR A 893 42.68 -3.57 -29.63
N PRO A 894 43.30 -2.51 -30.18
CA PRO A 894 43.30 -2.31 -31.63
C PRO A 894 44.08 -3.43 -32.33
N VAL A 895 43.49 -4.00 -33.39
CA VAL A 895 44.16 -4.95 -34.27
C VAL A 895 45.00 -4.17 -35.28
N PRO A 896 46.34 -4.25 -35.25
CA PRO A 896 47.18 -3.43 -36.12
C PRO A 896 46.97 -3.76 -37.60
N GLU A 897 47.07 -2.74 -38.47
CA GLU A 897 46.99 -2.93 -39.92
C GLU A 897 47.99 -3.96 -40.45
N THR A 898 49.17 -4.06 -39.83
CA THR A 898 50.17 -5.08 -40.18
C THR A 898 49.66 -6.50 -39.99
N ALA A 899 48.84 -6.74 -38.96
CA ALA A 899 48.22 -8.04 -38.72
C ALA A 899 47.09 -8.32 -39.72
N LEU A 900 46.30 -7.30 -40.07
CA LEU A 900 45.26 -7.41 -41.10
C LEU A 900 45.88 -7.67 -42.50
N ALA A 901 47.01 -7.01 -42.81
CA ALA A 901 47.72 -7.13 -44.07
C ALA A 901 48.50 -8.45 -44.21
N ALA A 902 48.91 -9.08 -43.11
CA ALA A 902 49.64 -10.35 -43.10
C ALA A 902 48.81 -11.53 -43.65
N GLY A 903 47.49 -11.38 -43.79
CA GLY A 903 46.61 -12.40 -44.35
C GLY A 903 46.27 -13.51 -43.36
N SER A 904 45.35 -14.38 -43.78
CA SER A 904 44.62 -15.28 -42.89
C SER A 904 45.40 -16.51 -42.45
N ASN A 905 45.97 -16.44 -41.24
CA ASN A 905 46.06 -17.53 -40.25
C ASN A 905 46.84 -17.08 -39.00
N LEU A 906 46.60 -15.85 -38.51
CA LEU A 906 47.23 -15.41 -37.27
C LEU A 906 46.53 -16.04 -36.07
N THR A 907 47.27 -16.76 -35.25
CA THR A 907 46.80 -17.28 -33.96
C THR A 907 46.98 -16.20 -32.89
N ILE A 908 45.92 -15.92 -32.13
CA ILE A 908 45.92 -14.99 -31.01
C ILE A 908 46.37 -15.72 -29.75
N ARG A 909 47.49 -15.27 -29.17
CA ARG A 909 48.03 -15.81 -27.91
C ARG A 909 48.08 -14.72 -26.86
N LEU A 910 47.53 -14.97 -25.67
CA LEU A 910 47.49 -13.97 -24.61
C LEU A 910 47.91 -14.52 -23.25
N GLY A 911 48.25 -13.62 -22.33
CA GLY A 911 48.52 -13.96 -20.94
C GLY A 911 48.59 -12.73 -20.05
N LEU A 912 48.76 -12.95 -18.75
CA LEU A 912 48.84 -11.90 -17.73
C LEU A 912 50.20 -11.89 -17.05
N TRP A 913 50.65 -10.70 -16.67
CA TRP A 913 51.86 -10.51 -15.88
C TRP A 913 51.76 -9.30 -14.95
N LEU A 914 52.67 -9.21 -13.98
CA LEU A 914 52.79 -8.06 -13.08
C LEU A 914 53.90 -7.12 -13.54
N PRO A 915 53.61 -5.84 -13.83
CA PRO A 915 54.61 -4.88 -14.28
C PRO A 915 55.75 -4.67 -13.29
N ASP A 916 55.43 -4.67 -11.99
CA ASP A 916 56.40 -4.37 -10.93
C ASP A 916 57.41 -5.51 -10.69
N THR A 917 57.00 -6.77 -10.91
CA THR A 917 57.83 -7.96 -10.62
C THR A 917 58.30 -8.69 -11.86
N GLY A 918 57.69 -8.46 -13.03
CA GLY A 918 57.90 -9.25 -14.24
C GLY A 918 57.31 -10.66 -14.17
N GLU A 919 56.57 -10.99 -13.10
CA GLU A 919 55.99 -12.32 -12.89
C GLU A 919 54.87 -12.58 -13.91
N GLN A 920 54.98 -13.66 -14.68
CA GLN A 920 53.93 -14.15 -15.58
C GLN A 920 53.08 -15.22 -14.89
N PHE A 921 51.77 -15.18 -15.10
CA PHE A 921 50.85 -16.14 -14.49
C PHE A 921 50.61 -17.35 -15.39
N ILE A 922 50.62 -18.54 -14.78
CA ILE A 922 50.25 -19.79 -15.44
C ILE A 922 48.74 -19.76 -15.74
N VAL A 923 48.40 -20.12 -16.97
CA VAL A 923 47.02 -20.27 -17.43
C VAL A 923 46.48 -21.63 -17.00
N GLU A 924 45.34 -21.63 -16.33
CA GLU A 924 44.54 -22.83 -16.10
C GLU A 924 43.30 -22.74 -17.00
N THR A 925 43.05 -23.73 -17.86
CA THR A 925 41.91 -23.65 -18.80
C THR A 925 41.21 -25.01 -18.94
N PRO A 926 39.87 -25.04 -18.85
CA PRO A 926 39.09 -26.25 -19.12
C PRO A 926 38.77 -26.46 -20.61
N SER A 927 38.82 -25.41 -21.44
CA SER A 927 38.22 -25.41 -22.77
C SER A 927 39.12 -24.93 -23.92
N LEU A 928 40.20 -24.21 -23.61
CA LEU A 928 41.14 -23.68 -24.59
C LEU A 928 42.48 -24.40 -24.50
N SER A 929 43.37 -24.14 -25.47
CA SER A 929 44.71 -24.70 -25.48
C SER A 929 45.74 -23.68 -24.99
N VAL A 930 46.85 -24.18 -24.45
CA VAL A 930 47.97 -23.37 -23.99
C VAL A 930 49.19 -23.72 -24.83
N ASP A 931 49.94 -22.71 -25.27
CA ASP A 931 51.14 -22.90 -26.09
C ASP A 931 52.36 -23.34 -25.25
N PRO A 932 53.49 -23.73 -25.86
CA PRO A 932 54.68 -24.17 -25.12
C PRO A 932 55.28 -23.14 -24.15
N ASN A 933 54.93 -21.85 -24.31
CA ASN A 933 55.39 -20.76 -23.45
C ASN A 933 54.35 -20.44 -22.35
N GLY A 934 53.32 -21.27 -22.16
CA GLY A 934 52.30 -21.06 -21.15
C GLY A 934 51.25 -20.00 -21.52
N ARG A 935 51.18 -19.58 -22.79
CA ARG A 935 50.23 -18.54 -23.25
C ARG A 935 48.92 -19.17 -23.70
N LEU A 936 47.79 -18.55 -23.35
CA LEU A 936 46.47 -18.99 -23.76
C LEU A 936 46.30 -18.78 -25.27
N ILE A 937 45.91 -19.82 -26.01
CA ILE A 937 45.53 -19.71 -27.42
C ILE A 937 44.04 -19.39 -27.49
N ALA A 938 43.71 -18.12 -27.70
CA ALA A 938 42.33 -17.63 -27.70
C ALA A 938 41.59 -17.97 -29.00
N GLY A 939 42.28 -18.05 -30.14
CA GLY A 939 41.66 -18.40 -31.42
C GLY A 939 42.48 -17.94 -32.62
N ASN A 940 41.90 -18.02 -33.82
CA ASN A 940 42.50 -17.46 -35.03
C ASN A 940 41.80 -16.16 -35.43
N LEU A 941 42.58 -15.15 -35.82
CA LEU A 941 42.08 -13.83 -36.17
C LEU A 941 41.07 -13.88 -37.32
N GLU A 942 41.35 -14.65 -38.38
CA GLU A 942 40.43 -14.79 -39.53
C GLU A 942 39.08 -15.36 -39.10
N SER A 943 39.08 -16.43 -38.29
CA SER A 943 37.85 -17.07 -37.82
C SER A 943 36.98 -16.16 -36.96
N LEU A 944 37.58 -15.12 -36.36
CA LEU A 944 36.85 -14.14 -35.56
C LEU A 944 36.39 -12.93 -36.38
N ILE A 945 37.07 -12.61 -37.49
CA ILE A 945 36.70 -11.52 -38.41
C ILE A 945 35.58 -11.94 -39.37
N SER A 946 35.52 -13.22 -39.76
CA SER A 946 34.52 -13.76 -40.70
C SER A 946 33.52 -14.72 -40.01
N PRO A 947 32.72 -14.23 -39.04
CA PRO A 947 31.76 -15.05 -38.29
C PRO A 947 30.58 -15.56 -39.12
#